data_AF-A0A3M7MRR0-F1
#
_entry.id   AF-A0A3M7MRR0-F1
#
_cell.length_a   1.000
_cell.length_b   1.000
_cell.length_c   1.000
_cell.angle_alpha   90.00
_cell.angle_beta   90.00
_cell.angle_gamma   90.00
#
_symmetry.space_group_name_H-M   'P 1'
#
loop_
_entity.id
_entity.type
_entity.pdbx_description
1 polymer ?
#
loop_
_entity_poly.entity_id
_entity_poly.type
_entity_poly.pdbx_seq_one_letter_code
_entity_poly.pdbx_strand_id
1 'polypeptide(L)'
;MPGFDQTTDLKAWQALVDHHDKVGRNIVLRSEFEKDPERFNKYKRVFKNTADGSEILFDFSKNFLGDDTLPLLASLAKEAGVEQLRDDMFKGGKINFTEDRAVYHVALRNVTNDAMAVDGKSVVEETNSVLDHMKEFSEQVRSGKWTGYTGKKLTTIVNIGIGGSDLGPVMVTEALKAYADRDLTLHFVSNIDGTHIAEALKEADPETTLFLIASKTFTTAETTTNANSAKDWFLKTAKGPNPDIAKHFVALSTNAEEVAKFGIDTKNMFGFESWVGGRYSVWSAIGLSVAIYIGFDNFHQFLAGAHAMDEHFLKTPLEHNIPIINGLLSVWYSDFFGAQTHLVAPFDQYLHRFPAYLQQLTMESNGKAVTRSGSYVKYTTGPIYFGEPATNAQHSFFQLLHQGTKLIPTDFIIAAQSHNPIEGGKHQRMLASNFLAQAEALMIGKTSAEVKAEGAPENLVSHKTFLGNRPTTAIIADKITPATLGALIAFYEHSVFTEGAVWNINSFDQWGVELGKVLAKKIQKDLETEGAAKDHDASTSGLIAAFKDKAGLKFASAHSAGLQTRRLEVERKFLATPVAVSYLRSNGGGGGPGFKQHERLGTQTTHDTYYDRDGLLFSKGVYIRRRNGHWEAKVRSGGDFINSAFTEVDGFSAVKEVIRQNLAVSVDDGGHHHGDRVGSIECILQPCAEFVTERESWMIDGTFKVDVDTTDFGHSVGEVELTATLGKNTNGGDQVGEEEELRHKMDQDINAFMQSYPQAFPAGRPLGKLSAYFDKLGRGT
;
A
#
# COMPACT_ATOMS: atom_id res chain seq x y z
N MET A 1 1.44 25.27 -29.11
CA MET A 1 0.38 24.71 -28.23
C MET A 1 -0.85 24.43 -29.07
N PRO A 2 -1.59 23.33 -28.82
CA PRO A 2 -2.82 23.05 -29.55
C PRO A 2 -3.81 24.21 -29.37
N GLY A 3 -4.47 24.62 -30.45
CA GLY A 3 -5.36 25.78 -30.47
C GLY A 3 -6.74 25.56 -29.83
N PHE A 4 -6.87 24.59 -28.91
CA PHE A 4 -8.14 24.21 -28.28
C PHE A 4 -7.98 23.98 -26.77
N ASP A 5 -9.07 24.22 -26.02
CA ASP A 5 -9.11 23.99 -24.58
C ASP A 5 -9.59 22.57 -24.25
N GLN A 6 -10.82 22.24 -24.69
CA GLN A 6 -11.43 20.93 -24.48
C GLN A 6 -11.48 20.14 -25.79
N THR A 7 -11.12 18.86 -25.76
CA THR A 7 -11.22 17.97 -26.92
C THR A 7 -12.65 17.88 -27.45
N THR A 8 -13.64 18.02 -26.56
CA THR A 8 -15.06 18.05 -26.90
C THR A 8 -15.47 19.25 -27.78
N ASP A 9 -14.64 20.28 -27.87
CA ASP A 9 -14.91 21.47 -28.70
C ASP A 9 -14.52 21.25 -30.18
N LEU A 10 -13.80 20.16 -30.47
CA LEU A 10 -13.35 19.83 -31.83
C LEU A 10 -14.53 19.33 -32.69
N LYS A 11 -14.54 19.70 -33.97
CA LYS A 11 -15.62 19.29 -34.89
C LYS A 11 -15.57 17.79 -35.15
N ALA A 12 -14.36 17.23 -35.26
CA ALA A 12 -14.17 15.80 -35.40
C ALA A 12 -14.68 15.01 -34.17
N TRP A 13 -14.61 15.60 -32.97
CA TRP A 13 -15.18 14.98 -31.77
C TRP A 13 -16.71 14.90 -31.87
N GLN A 14 -17.38 15.99 -32.22
CA GLN A 14 -18.83 15.98 -32.40
C GLN A 14 -19.25 15.01 -33.53
N ALA A 15 -18.47 14.93 -34.61
CA ALA A 15 -18.71 13.96 -35.67
C ALA A 15 -18.58 12.51 -35.17
N LEU A 16 -17.65 12.21 -34.26
CA LEU A 16 -17.53 10.90 -33.61
C LEU A 16 -18.67 10.61 -32.64
N VAL A 17 -19.19 11.61 -31.91
CA VAL A 17 -20.41 11.45 -31.08
C VAL A 17 -21.58 11.04 -31.97
N ASP A 18 -21.79 11.79 -33.06
CA ASP A 18 -22.83 11.50 -34.05
C ASP A 18 -22.66 10.10 -34.68
N HIS A 19 -21.41 9.73 -35.00
CA HIS A 19 -21.08 8.42 -35.57
C HIS A 19 -21.32 7.28 -34.58
N HIS A 20 -20.95 7.47 -33.32
CA HIS A 20 -21.25 6.52 -32.24
C HIS A 20 -22.76 6.30 -32.09
N ASP A 21 -23.56 7.37 -32.06
CA ASP A 21 -25.00 7.30 -31.85
C ASP A 21 -25.75 6.65 -33.03
N LYS A 22 -25.29 6.87 -34.26
CA LYS A 22 -25.93 6.37 -35.48
C LYS A 22 -25.44 4.96 -35.84
N VAL A 23 -24.14 4.70 -35.72
CA VAL A 23 -23.49 3.50 -36.25
C VAL A 23 -22.75 2.74 -35.13
N GLY A 24 -21.81 3.39 -34.44
CA GLY A 24 -20.85 2.74 -33.55
C GLY A 24 -21.47 1.86 -32.47
N ARG A 25 -22.44 2.39 -31.72
CA ARG A 25 -23.10 1.65 -30.61
C ARG A 25 -23.93 0.44 -31.05
N ASN A 26 -24.25 0.35 -32.34
CA ASN A 26 -25.04 -0.72 -32.93
C ASN A 26 -24.19 -1.77 -33.68
N ILE A 27 -22.87 -1.62 -33.68
CA ILE A 27 -21.98 -2.56 -34.37
C ILE A 27 -22.08 -3.95 -33.71
N VAL A 28 -22.29 -4.96 -34.56
CA VAL A 28 -22.22 -6.37 -34.20
C VAL A 28 -21.09 -7.00 -35.01
N LEU A 29 -19.95 -7.28 -34.36
CA LEU A 29 -18.72 -7.72 -35.02
C LEU A 29 -18.95 -8.93 -35.92
N ARG A 30 -19.70 -9.94 -35.46
CA ARG A 30 -20.04 -11.13 -36.27
C ARG A 30 -20.61 -10.74 -37.64
N SER A 31 -21.57 -9.82 -37.64
CA SER A 31 -22.21 -9.33 -38.86
C SER A 31 -21.29 -8.45 -39.71
N GLU A 32 -20.37 -7.70 -39.11
CA GLU A 32 -19.40 -6.90 -39.87
C GLU A 32 -18.39 -7.77 -40.63
N PHE A 33 -17.98 -8.91 -40.07
CA PHE A 33 -17.15 -9.89 -40.78
C PHE A 33 -17.93 -10.66 -41.86
N GLU A 34 -19.22 -10.92 -41.65
CA GLU A 34 -20.07 -11.56 -42.67
C GLU A 34 -20.32 -10.64 -43.88
N LYS A 35 -20.43 -9.33 -43.65
CA LYS A 35 -20.63 -8.31 -44.70
C LYS A 35 -19.37 -8.02 -45.51
N ASP A 36 -18.20 -8.01 -44.86
CA ASP A 36 -16.92 -7.65 -45.49
C ASP A 36 -15.89 -8.79 -45.32
N PRO A 37 -15.78 -9.71 -46.31
CA PRO A 37 -14.76 -10.75 -46.29
C PRO A 37 -13.31 -10.22 -46.30
N GLU A 38 -13.09 -8.98 -46.74
CA GLU A 38 -11.77 -8.33 -46.79
C GLU A 38 -11.46 -7.53 -45.51
N ARG A 39 -12.34 -7.56 -44.51
CA ARG A 39 -12.22 -6.78 -43.26
C ARG A 39 -10.86 -6.96 -42.58
N PHE A 40 -10.35 -8.19 -42.50
CA PHE A 40 -9.01 -8.46 -41.95
C PHE A 40 -7.92 -7.73 -42.75
N ASN A 41 -7.94 -7.82 -44.08
CA ASN A 41 -6.95 -7.17 -44.94
C ASN A 41 -7.03 -5.64 -44.87
N LYS A 42 -8.24 -5.09 -44.72
CA LYS A 42 -8.50 -3.66 -44.58
C LYS A 42 -7.95 -3.08 -43.27
N TYR A 43 -8.14 -3.79 -42.16
CA TYR A 43 -7.81 -3.28 -40.83
C TYR A 43 -6.51 -3.84 -40.23
N LYS A 44 -5.83 -4.78 -40.89
CA LYS A 44 -4.48 -5.19 -40.47
C LYS A 44 -3.42 -4.15 -40.85
N ARG A 45 -2.35 -4.10 -40.08
CA ARG A 45 -1.09 -3.41 -40.41
C ARG A 45 0.07 -4.36 -40.12
N VAL A 46 1.12 -4.27 -40.93
CA VAL A 46 2.35 -5.05 -40.72
C VAL A 46 3.48 -4.06 -40.54
N PHE A 47 4.09 -4.08 -39.36
CA PHE A 47 5.31 -3.37 -39.07
C PHE A 47 6.50 -4.24 -39.48
N LYS A 48 7.36 -3.71 -40.35
CA LYS A 48 8.61 -4.35 -40.74
C LYS A 48 9.74 -3.72 -39.94
N ASN A 49 10.33 -4.49 -39.05
CA ASN A 49 11.38 -4.01 -38.17
C ASN A 49 12.68 -3.88 -38.94
N THR A 50 13.15 -2.66 -39.16
CA THR A 50 14.39 -2.40 -39.90
C THR A 50 15.65 -2.79 -39.13
N ALA A 51 15.55 -3.05 -37.83
CA ALA A 51 16.71 -3.42 -36.99
C ALA A 51 17.19 -4.86 -37.23
N ASP A 52 16.25 -5.82 -37.32
CA ASP A 52 16.58 -7.25 -37.47
C ASP A 52 15.80 -7.97 -38.60
N GLY A 53 14.95 -7.25 -39.33
CA GLY A 53 14.14 -7.78 -40.43
C GLY A 53 12.89 -8.58 -39.99
N SER A 54 12.59 -8.64 -38.69
CA SER A 54 11.37 -9.28 -38.17
C SER A 54 10.11 -8.50 -38.53
N GLU A 55 8.97 -9.18 -38.55
CA GLU A 55 7.66 -8.53 -38.72
C GLU A 55 6.79 -8.64 -37.46
N ILE A 56 5.95 -7.61 -37.25
CA ILE A 56 4.86 -7.62 -36.27
C ILE A 56 3.57 -7.26 -36.99
N LEU A 57 2.61 -8.19 -36.98
CA LEU A 57 1.27 -7.97 -37.48
C LEU A 57 0.38 -7.42 -36.37
N PHE A 58 -0.33 -6.33 -36.66
CA PHE A 58 -1.37 -5.73 -35.83
C PHE A 58 -2.71 -5.89 -36.53
N ASP A 59 -3.61 -6.69 -35.97
CA ASP A 59 -4.96 -6.89 -36.45
C ASP A 59 -5.96 -6.11 -35.60
N PHE A 60 -6.44 -5.00 -36.15
CA PHE A 60 -7.49 -4.18 -35.53
C PHE A 60 -8.91 -4.57 -35.97
N SER A 61 -9.08 -5.61 -36.80
CA SER A 61 -10.36 -5.91 -37.46
C SER A 61 -11.50 -6.30 -36.51
N LYS A 62 -11.17 -6.85 -35.32
CA LYS A 62 -12.14 -7.21 -34.27
C LYS A 62 -12.47 -6.05 -33.33
N ASN A 63 -12.29 -4.81 -33.78
CA ASN A 63 -12.74 -3.60 -33.09
C ASN A 63 -14.04 -3.07 -33.69
N PHE A 64 -14.75 -2.21 -32.94
CA PHE A 64 -16.00 -1.56 -33.38
C PHE A 64 -15.74 -0.47 -34.42
N LEU A 65 -15.34 -0.91 -35.62
CA LEU A 65 -14.97 -0.09 -36.77
C LEU A 65 -15.96 -0.30 -37.91
N GLY A 66 -16.55 0.79 -38.41
CA GLY A 66 -17.19 0.85 -39.73
C GLY A 66 -16.27 1.54 -40.74
N ASP A 67 -16.79 1.77 -41.96
CA ASP A 67 -16.04 2.42 -43.05
C ASP A 67 -15.53 3.81 -42.67
N ASP A 68 -16.35 4.59 -41.98
CA ASP A 68 -16.04 5.98 -41.61
C ASP A 68 -15.31 6.10 -40.26
N THR A 69 -15.23 5.04 -39.44
CA THR A 69 -14.69 5.16 -38.07
C THR A 69 -13.22 5.60 -38.07
N LEU A 70 -12.34 4.93 -38.83
CA LEU A 70 -10.92 5.29 -38.88
C LEU A 70 -10.69 6.68 -39.51
N PRO A 71 -11.33 7.05 -40.63
CA PRO A 71 -11.25 8.42 -41.15
C PRO A 71 -11.65 9.51 -40.15
N LEU A 72 -12.71 9.28 -39.36
CA LEU A 72 -13.16 10.22 -38.33
C LEU A 72 -12.17 10.31 -37.16
N LEU A 73 -11.64 9.17 -36.70
CA LEU A 73 -10.60 9.13 -35.68
C LEU A 73 -9.30 9.83 -36.14
N ALA A 74 -8.87 9.61 -37.39
CA ALA A 74 -7.74 10.31 -37.97
C ALA A 74 -7.99 11.83 -38.08
N SER A 75 -9.22 12.24 -38.39
CA SER A 75 -9.63 13.64 -38.40
C SER A 75 -9.54 14.25 -36.99
N LEU A 76 -9.92 13.50 -35.95
CA LEU A 76 -9.74 13.93 -34.56
C LEU A 76 -8.27 14.12 -34.21
N ALA A 77 -7.39 13.17 -34.55
CA ALA A 77 -5.95 13.31 -34.34
C ALA A 77 -5.37 14.56 -35.01
N LYS A 78 -5.81 14.84 -36.24
CA LYS A 78 -5.40 16.02 -37.00
C LYS A 78 -5.88 17.31 -36.34
N GLU A 79 -7.16 17.41 -35.98
CA GLU A 79 -7.72 18.58 -35.30
C GLU A 79 -7.10 18.80 -33.90
N ALA A 80 -6.77 17.71 -33.19
CA ALA A 80 -6.09 17.77 -31.91
C ALA A 80 -4.58 18.12 -32.03
N GLY A 81 -4.04 18.24 -33.25
CA GLY A 81 -2.65 18.61 -33.48
C GLY A 81 -1.64 17.54 -33.08
N VAL A 82 -2.00 16.25 -33.17
CA VAL A 82 -1.10 15.12 -32.84
C VAL A 82 0.20 15.19 -33.63
N GLU A 83 0.13 15.47 -34.93
CA GLU A 83 1.32 15.58 -35.80
C GLU A 83 2.25 16.71 -35.37
N GLN A 84 1.70 17.89 -35.07
CA GLN A 84 2.50 19.03 -34.63
C GLN A 84 3.18 18.73 -33.29
N LEU A 85 2.45 18.17 -32.32
CA LEU A 85 3.02 17.85 -31.02
C LEU A 85 4.08 16.75 -31.12
N ARG A 86 3.88 15.76 -32.01
CA ARG A 86 4.86 14.72 -32.31
C ARG A 86 6.13 15.37 -32.84
N ASP A 87 6.01 16.22 -33.84
CA ASP A 87 7.15 16.88 -34.44
C ASP A 87 7.88 17.77 -33.42
N ASP A 88 7.15 18.42 -32.51
CA ASP A 88 7.72 19.19 -31.40
C ASP A 88 8.50 18.28 -30.43
N MET A 89 7.98 17.08 -30.09
CA MET A 89 8.70 16.08 -29.28
C MET A 89 10.03 15.68 -29.95
N PHE A 90 9.99 15.33 -31.23
CA PHE A 90 11.16 14.86 -31.98
C PHE A 90 12.19 15.97 -32.26
N LYS A 91 11.78 17.24 -32.19
CA LYS A 91 12.66 18.41 -32.26
C LYS A 91 13.24 18.85 -30.91
N GLY A 92 12.98 18.11 -29.83
CA GLY A 92 13.44 18.48 -28.49
C GLY A 92 12.68 19.67 -27.88
N GLY A 93 11.47 19.95 -28.38
CA GLY A 93 10.60 20.99 -27.85
C GLY A 93 10.16 20.69 -26.41
N LYS A 94 9.95 21.75 -25.62
CA LYS A 94 9.57 21.65 -24.20
C LYS A 94 8.08 21.32 -24.01
N ILE A 95 7.66 20.15 -24.51
CA ILE A 95 6.25 19.72 -24.48
C ILE A 95 5.78 19.27 -23.09
N ASN A 96 6.71 18.99 -22.17
CA ASN A 96 6.41 18.89 -20.74
C ASN A 96 6.37 20.31 -20.14
N PHE A 97 5.26 21.00 -20.39
CA PHE A 97 5.11 22.43 -20.13
C PHE A 97 4.97 22.77 -18.64
N THR A 98 4.53 21.84 -17.78
CA THR A 98 4.40 22.10 -16.33
C THR A 98 5.75 22.06 -15.61
N GLU A 99 6.75 21.38 -16.18
CA GLU A 99 8.11 21.31 -15.65
C GLU A 99 9.14 22.08 -16.49
N ASP A 100 8.72 22.74 -17.57
CA ASP A 100 9.58 23.41 -18.58
C ASP A 100 10.68 22.49 -19.12
N ARG A 101 10.32 21.26 -19.53
CA ARG A 101 11.27 20.24 -19.99
C ARG A 101 10.97 19.74 -21.40
N ALA A 102 12.03 19.43 -22.14
CA ALA A 102 11.93 18.56 -23.30
C ALA A 102 11.51 17.15 -22.88
N VAL A 103 10.97 16.40 -23.83
CA VAL A 103 10.60 14.99 -23.66
C VAL A 103 11.28 14.23 -24.78
N TYR A 104 12.37 13.53 -24.47
CA TYR A 104 13.30 13.13 -25.52
C TYR A 104 13.87 11.72 -25.37
N HIS A 105 13.07 10.79 -24.85
CA HIS A 105 13.42 9.36 -24.77
C HIS A 105 13.76 8.75 -26.14
N VAL A 106 13.21 9.28 -27.24
CA VAL A 106 13.59 8.91 -28.62
C VAL A 106 15.06 9.19 -28.95
N ALA A 107 15.69 10.18 -28.30
CA ALA A 107 17.12 10.46 -28.48
C ALA A 107 18.02 9.36 -27.89
N LEU A 108 17.56 8.67 -26.83
CA LEU A 108 18.30 7.58 -26.16
C LEU A 108 18.50 6.35 -27.05
N ARG A 109 17.67 6.25 -28.08
CA ARG A 109 17.61 5.13 -29.02
C ARG A 109 17.80 5.59 -30.46
N ASN A 110 18.34 6.78 -30.67
CA ASN A 110 18.71 7.26 -31.99
C ASN A 110 19.95 6.53 -32.51
N VAL A 111 19.75 5.35 -33.10
CA VAL A 111 20.85 4.51 -33.61
C VAL A 111 21.43 5.00 -34.95
N THR A 112 20.79 5.96 -35.61
CA THR A 112 21.30 6.58 -36.84
C THR A 112 22.26 7.75 -36.55
N ASN A 113 22.29 8.23 -35.30
CA ASN A 113 23.01 9.44 -34.90
C ASN A 113 22.55 10.69 -35.65
N ASP A 114 21.28 10.74 -36.06
CA ASP A 114 20.70 11.94 -36.65
C ASP A 114 20.78 13.10 -35.68
N ALA A 115 20.97 14.32 -36.19
CA ALA A 115 21.15 15.49 -35.35
C ALA A 115 19.89 15.74 -34.49
N MET A 116 20.09 15.70 -33.17
CA MET A 116 19.05 15.91 -32.16
C MET A 116 19.58 16.86 -31.10
N ALA A 117 18.80 17.87 -30.74
CA ALA A 117 19.24 18.92 -29.83
C ALA A 117 18.12 19.41 -28.91
N VAL A 118 18.51 19.85 -27.72
CA VAL A 118 17.65 20.57 -26.78
C VAL A 118 18.33 21.91 -26.48
N ASP A 119 17.59 23.01 -26.60
CA ASP A 119 18.11 24.37 -26.40
C ASP A 119 19.40 24.67 -27.20
N GLY A 120 19.50 24.10 -28.41
CA GLY A 120 20.66 24.26 -29.31
C GLY A 120 21.89 23.43 -28.95
N LYS A 121 21.86 22.67 -27.85
CA LYS A 121 22.91 21.72 -27.47
C LYS A 121 22.56 20.34 -28.01
N SER A 122 23.49 19.72 -28.74
CA SER A 122 23.31 18.35 -29.21
C SER A 122 23.22 17.37 -28.03
N VAL A 123 22.29 16.42 -28.12
CA VAL A 123 22.11 15.35 -27.12
C VAL A 123 22.71 14.02 -27.58
N VAL A 124 23.12 13.93 -28.84
CA VAL A 124 23.60 12.70 -29.48
C VAL A 124 24.94 12.28 -28.87
N GLU A 125 25.91 13.19 -28.81
CA GLU A 125 27.26 12.90 -28.29
C GLU A 125 27.22 12.51 -26.82
N GLU A 126 26.39 13.19 -26.03
CA GLU A 126 26.23 12.89 -24.61
C GLU A 126 25.58 11.52 -24.39
N THR A 127 24.51 11.22 -25.13
CA THR A 127 23.84 9.91 -25.08
C THR A 127 24.80 8.79 -25.47
N ASN A 128 25.52 8.96 -26.58
CA ASN A 128 26.49 7.96 -27.06
C ASN A 128 27.64 7.77 -26.09
N SER A 129 28.14 8.84 -25.47
CA SER A 129 29.19 8.72 -24.45
C SER A 129 28.74 7.86 -23.26
N VAL A 130 27.48 7.96 -22.85
CA VAL A 130 26.93 7.11 -21.78
C VAL A 130 26.74 5.67 -22.27
N LEU A 131 26.22 5.47 -23.48
CA LEU A 131 26.05 4.14 -24.08
C LEU A 131 27.40 3.42 -24.25
N ASP A 132 28.44 4.11 -24.70
CA ASP A 132 29.81 3.58 -24.82
C ASP A 132 30.36 3.19 -23.45
N HIS A 133 30.12 4.02 -22.43
CA HIS A 133 30.51 3.69 -21.06
C HIS A 133 29.74 2.47 -20.52
N MET A 134 28.44 2.36 -20.79
CA MET A 134 27.64 1.17 -20.45
C MET A 134 28.16 -0.08 -21.16
N LYS A 135 28.55 0.04 -22.44
CA LYS A 135 29.16 -1.05 -23.20
C LYS A 135 30.44 -1.52 -22.54
N GLU A 136 31.38 -0.61 -22.30
CA GLU A 136 32.66 -0.93 -21.66
C GLU A 136 32.44 -1.61 -20.32
N PHE A 137 31.63 -1.02 -19.44
CA PHE A 137 31.41 -1.55 -18.10
C PHE A 137 30.69 -2.91 -18.12
N SER A 138 29.63 -3.04 -18.92
CA SER A 138 28.90 -4.32 -19.02
C SER A 138 29.78 -5.44 -19.57
N GLU A 139 30.63 -5.18 -20.55
CA GLU A 139 31.61 -6.15 -21.06
C GLU A 139 32.67 -6.51 -20.01
N GLN A 140 33.16 -5.55 -19.22
CA GLN A 140 34.11 -5.81 -18.14
C GLN A 140 33.50 -6.71 -17.05
N VAL A 141 32.26 -6.46 -16.63
CA VAL A 141 31.53 -7.30 -15.65
C VAL A 141 31.31 -8.70 -16.22
N ARG A 142 30.74 -8.81 -17.41
CA ARG A 142 30.43 -10.11 -18.06
C ARG A 142 31.67 -10.96 -18.31
N SER A 143 32.76 -10.36 -18.75
CA SER A 143 34.03 -11.06 -18.98
C SER A 143 34.78 -11.43 -17.70
N GLY A 144 34.41 -10.87 -16.55
CA GLY A 144 35.13 -11.03 -15.28
C GLY A 144 36.41 -10.22 -15.18
N LYS A 145 36.66 -9.28 -16.11
CA LYS A 145 37.73 -8.28 -15.97
C LYS A 145 37.46 -7.33 -14.80
N TRP A 146 36.19 -6.97 -14.60
CA TRP A 146 35.75 -6.31 -13.38
C TRP A 146 35.53 -7.34 -12.29
N THR A 147 36.34 -7.27 -11.24
CA THR A 147 36.31 -8.22 -10.13
C THR A 147 35.86 -7.56 -8.84
N GLY A 148 35.28 -8.35 -7.94
CA GLY A 148 35.04 -7.93 -6.58
C GLY A 148 36.32 -7.67 -5.79
N TYR A 149 36.17 -7.30 -4.51
CA TYR A 149 37.29 -6.90 -3.65
C TYR A 149 38.31 -8.03 -3.40
N THR A 150 37.91 -9.31 -3.56
CA THR A 150 38.82 -10.47 -3.48
C THR A 150 39.41 -10.92 -4.82
N GLY A 151 39.11 -10.21 -5.90
CA GLY A 151 39.56 -10.58 -7.25
C GLY A 151 38.68 -11.63 -7.95
N LYS A 152 37.55 -12.03 -7.35
CA LYS A 152 36.57 -12.95 -7.98
C LYS A 152 35.70 -12.22 -9.01
N LYS A 153 35.29 -12.94 -10.05
CA LYS A 153 34.27 -12.47 -11.02
C LYS A 153 32.95 -12.21 -10.29
N LEU A 154 32.28 -11.11 -10.65
CA LEU A 154 30.94 -10.80 -10.15
C LEU A 154 29.92 -11.68 -10.85
N THR A 155 29.05 -12.35 -10.08
CA THR A 155 28.04 -13.29 -10.57
C THR A 155 26.63 -12.88 -10.19
N THR A 156 26.48 -12.01 -9.18
CA THR A 156 25.18 -11.52 -8.73
C THR A 156 25.09 -10.03 -8.96
N ILE A 157 24.01 -9.57 -9.60
CA ILE A 157 23.74 -8.16 -9.86
C ILE A 157 22.45 -7.78 -9.15
N VAL A 158 22.51 -6.76 -8.28
CA VAL A 158 21.36 -6.26 -7.53
C VAL A 158 21.08 -4.83 -7.97
N ASN A 159 20.01 -4.63 -8.74
CA ASN A 159 19.52 -3.30 -9.10
C ASN A 159 18.64 -2.76 -7.97
N ILE A 160 18.98 -1.60 -7.41
CA ILE A 160 18.22 -0.93 -6.35
C ILE A 160 17.63 0.35 -6.92
N GLY A 161 16.30 0.39 -7.09
CA GLY A 161 15.58 1.51 -7.69
C GLY A 161 14.07 1.30 -7.56
N ILE A 162 13.26 2.35 -7.70
CA ILE A 162 11.79 2.23 -7.61
C ILE A 162 11.09 2.91 -8.79
N GLY A 163 9.90 2.42 -9.15
CA GLY A 163 9.11 2.94 -10.27
C GLY A 163 9.84 2.78 -11.59
N GLY A 164 10.11 3.90 -12.27
CA GLY A 164 10.78 3.89 -13.58
C GLY A 164 12.21 3.33 -13.55
N SER A 165 12.87 3.43 -12.40
CA SER A 165 14.22 2.85 -12.17
C SER A 165 14.21 1.34 -11.90
N ASP A 166 13.04 0.69 -11.95
CA ASP A 166 12.83 -0.72 -11.60
C ASP A 166 12.00 -1.47 -12.65
N LEU A 167 10.77 -1.02 -12.89
CA LEU A 167 9.78 -1.77 -13.69
C LEU A 167 10.26 -2.03 -15.12
N GLY A 168 10.90 -1.05 -15.75
CA GLY A 168 11.49 -1.21 -17.09
C GLY A 168 12.59 -2.29 -17.10
N PRO A 169 13.68 -2.14 -16.32
CA PRO A 169 14.71 -3.15 -16.20
C PRO A 169 14.21 -4.56 -15.82
N VAL A 170 13.31 -4.68 -14.85
CA VAL A 170 12.68 -5.96 -14.46
C VAL A 170 11.96 -6.58 -15.65
N MET A 171 11.10 -5.83 -16.33
CA MET A 171 10.31 -6.35 -17.43
C MET A 171 11.19 -6.77 -18.61
N VAL A 172 12.17 -5.95 -18.99
CA VAL A 172 13.03 -6.25 -20.15
C VAL A 172 13.93 -7.46 -19.89
N THR A 173 14.51 -7.58 -18.70
CA THR A 173 15.35 -8.75 -18.36
C THR A 173 14.53 -10.03 -18.28
N GLU A 174 13.30 -9.98 -17.76
CA GLU A 174 12.38 -11.13 -17.78
C GLU A 174 11.97 -11.51 -19.21
N ALA A 175 11.60 -10.53 -20.03
CA ALA A 175 11.17 -10.71 -21.42
C ALA A 175 12.28 -11.28 -22.33
N LEU A 176 13.53 -10.86 -22.09
CA LEU A 176 14.70 -11.24 -22.89
C LEU A 176 15.58 -12.29 -22.21
N LYS A 177 15.05 -13.01 -21.21
CA LYS A 177 15.76 -14.06 -20.47
C LYS A 177 16.36 -15.15 -21.37
N ALA A 178 15.80 -15.39 -22.56
CA ALA A 178 16.38 -16.30 -23.55
C ALA A 178 17.76 -15.87 -24.09
N TYR A 179 18.09 -14.57 -24.01
CA TYR A 179 19.34 -13.95 -24.46
C TYR A 179 20.32 -13.65 -23.33
N ALA A 180 19.97 -14.02 -22.10
CA ALA A 180 20.75 -13.75 -20.92
C ALA A 180 22.06 -14.55 -20.87
N ASP A 181 23.08 -13.97 -20.25
CA ASP A 181 24.18 -14.72 -19.66
C ASP A 181 23.66 -15.46 -18.42
N ARG A 182 23.56 -16.79 -18.54
CA ARG A 182 22.95 -17.65 -17.53
C ARG A 182 23.83 -17.87 -16.31
N ASP A 183 25.09 -17.45 -16.36
CA ASP A 183 25.99 -17.46 -15.21
C ASP A 183 25.74 -16.27 -14.26
N LEU A 184 24.92 -15.30 -14.68
CA LEU A 184 24.55 -14.14 -13.88
C LEU A 184 23.18 -14.33 -13.20
N THR A 185 23.15 -14.06 -11.91
CA THR A 185 21.92 -13.93 -11.12
C THR A 185 21.56 -12.46 -10.98
N LEU A 186 20.31 -12.10 -11.27
CA LEU A 186 19.80 -10.74 -11.12
C LEU A 186 18.75 -10.66 -10.02
N HIS A 187 18.87 -9.64 -9.18
CA HIS A 187 17.84 -9.22 -8.24
C HIS A 187 17.46 -7.77 -8.50
N PHE A 188 16.20 -7.45 -8.27
CA PHE A 188 15.66 -6.10 -8.38
C PHE A 188 15.02 -5.74 -7.05
N VAL A 189 15.59 -4.78 -6.33
CA VAL A 189 15.13 -4.34 -5.02
C VAL A 189 14.52 -2.95 -5.15
N SER A 190 13.21 -2.86 -4.97
CA SER A 190 12.45 -1.63 -5.15
C SER A 190 11.65 -1.19 -3.94
N ASN A 191 10.81 -2.08 -3.42
CA ASN A 191 10.00 -1.82 -2.24
C ASN A 191 10.85 -1.40 -1.01
N ILE A 192 10.31 -0.48 -0.19
CA ILE A 192 10.88 -0.10 1.11
C ILE A 192 10.55 -1.12 2.23
N ASP A 193 9.59 -2.02 1.98
CA ASP A 193 9.44 -3.22 2.80
C ASP A 193 10.80 -3.96 2.89
N GLY A 194 11.35 -3.99 4.11
CA GLY A 194 12.67 -4.55 4.38
C GLY A 194 12.82 -6.01 3.97
N THR A 195 11.71 -6.74 3.78
CA THR A 195 11.70 -8.08 3.20
C THR A 195 12.43 -8.11 1.86
N HIS A 196 12.23 -7.11 1.01
CA HIS A 196 12.73 -7.14 -0.36
C HIS A 196 14.27 -7.12 -0.44
N ILE A 197 14.89 -6.18 0.30
CA ILE A 197 16.35 -6.13 0.40
C ILE A 197 16.89 -7.33 1.20
N ALA A 198 16.20 -7.76 2.26
CA ALA A 198 16.66 -8.88 3.07
C ALA A 198 16.73 -10.19 2.29
N GLU A 199 15.71 -10.53 1.49
CA GLU A 199 15.73 -11.74 0.66
C GLU A 199 16.80 -11.68 -0.44
N ALA A 200 16.96 -10.51 -1.10
CA ALA A 200 18.04 -10.35 -2.09
C ALA A 200 19.43 -10.54 -1.48
N LEU A 201 19.66 -10.03 -0.26
CA LEU A 201 20.94 -10.15 0.43
C LEU A 201 21.23 -11.54 1.02
N LYS A 202 20.20 -12.38 1.24
CA LYS A 202 20.39 -13.78 1.65
C LYS A 202 21.01 -14.64 0.56
N GLU A 203 20.70 -14.33 -0.70
CA GLU A 203 21.24 -15.03 -1.88
C GLU A 203 22.52 -14.38 -2.41
N ALA A 204 22.94 -13.23 -1.85
CA ALA A 204 24.12 -12.50 -2.25
C ALA A 204 25.40 -12.98 -1.52
N ASP A 205 26.51 -13.01 -2.24
CA ASP A 205 27.87 -13.16 -1.67
C ASP A 205 28.60 -11.82 -1.79
N PRO A 206 29.10 -11.23 -0.69
CA PRO A 206 29.77 -9.92 -0.72
C PRO A 206 31.03 -9.92 -1.60
N GLU A 207 31.64 -11.08 -1.90
CA GLU A 207 32.80 -11.16 -2.79
C GLU A 207 32.44 -11.09 -4.29
N THR A 208 31.20 -11.39 -4.66
CA THR A 208 30.77 -11.61 -6.06
C THR A 208 29.50 -10.85 -6.44
N THR A 209 29.01 -9.94 -5.60
CA THR A 209 27.78 -9.16 -5.85
C THR A 209 28.08 -7.73 -6.27
N LEU A 210 27.48 -7.27 -7.37
CA LEU A 210 27.45 -5.87 -7.81
C LEU A 210 26.11 -5.21 -7.47
N PHE A 211 26.13 -4.03 -6.88
CA PHE A 211 24.95 -3.22 -6.63
C PHE A 211 24.87 -2.04 -7.61
N LEU A 212 23.74 -1.92 -8.31
CA LEU A 212 23.45 -0.79 -9.20
C LEU A 212 22.43 0.12 -8.50
N ILE A 213 22.83 1.32 -8.10
CA ILE A 213 21.95 2.26 -7.41
C ILE A 213 21.28 3.19 -8.43
N ALA A 214 20.02 2.92 -8.74
CA ALA A 214 19.25 3.55 -9.82
C ALA A 214 18.32 4.65 -9.30
N SER A 215 18.81 5.89 -9.22
CA SER A 215 18.02 7.04 -8.79
C SER A 215 18.50 8.32 -9.45
N LYS A 216 17.60 8.98 -10.20
CA LYS A 216 17.87 10.26 -10.87
C LYS A 216 18.44 11.30 -9.90
N THR A 217 17.76 11.52 -8.78
CA THR A 217 18.16 12.52 -7.80
C THR A 217 19.17 12.01 -6.78
N PHE A 218 19.32 10.69 -6.67
CA PHE A 218 20.07 10.00 -5.61
C PHE A 218 19.55 10.31 -4.19
N THR A 219 18.31 10.78 -4.08
CA THR A 219 17.67 11.19 -2.82
C THR A 219 16.29 10.55 -2.59
N THR A 220 15.85 9.68 -3.50
CA THR A 220 14.61 8.90 -3.35
C THR A 220 14.68 8.06 -2.08
N ALA A 221 13.78 8.31 -1.11
CA ALA A 221 13.86 7.75 0.24
C ALA A 221 13.94 6.22 0.26
N GLU A 222 13.12 5.56 -0.56
CA GLU A 222 13.08 4.11 -0.68
C GLU A 222 14.42 3.57 -1.21
N THR A 223 14.90 4.14 -2.32
CA THR A 223 16.15 3.73 -2.98
C THR A 223 17.37 3.99 -2.11
N THR A 224 17.49 5.16 -1.49
CA THR A 224 18.65 5.50 -0.65
C THR A 224 18.67 4.69 0.64
N THR A 225 17.51 4.40 1.23
CA THR A 225 17.43 3.52 2.42
C THR A 225 17.86 2.08 2.09
N ASN A 226 17.38 1.53 0.98
CA ASN A 226 17.81 0.22 0.51
C ASN A 226 19.31 0.19 0.13
N ALA A 227 19.81 1.22 -0.54
CA ALA A 227 21.23 1.34 -0.90
C ALA A 227 22.13 1.39 0.35
N ASN A 228 21.77 2.16 1.36
CA ASN A 228 22.50 2.20 2.63
C ASN A 228 22.43 0.86 3.37
N SER A 229 21.28 0.16 3.32
CA SER A 229 21.15 -1.18 3.92
C SER A 229 22.05 -2.20 3.23
N ALA A 230 22.14 -2.18 1.89
CA ALA A 230 23.06 -3.00 1.11
C ALA A 230 24.52 -2.67 1.40
N LYS A 231 24.87 -1.39 1.50
CA LYS A 231 26.21 -0.91 1.86
C LYS A 231 26.60 -1.37 3.27
N ASP A 232 25.72 -1.20 4.25
CA ASP A 232 25.95 -1.65 5.62
C ASP A 232 26.15 -3.16 5.70
N TRP A 233 25.34 -3.93 4.98
CA TRP A 233 25.52 -5.38 4.86
C TRP A 233 26.88 -5.73 4.25
N PHE A 234 27.26 -5.07 3.14
CA PHE A 234 28.54 -5.32 2.46
C PHE A 234 29.72 -5.02 3.39
N LEU A 235 29.73 -3.86 4.06
CA LEU A 235 30.79 -3.48 4.98
C LEU A 235 30.89 -4.41 6.21
N LYS A 236 29.78 -4.99 6.68
CA LYS A 236 29.76 -5.93 7.81
C LYS A 236 30.19 -7.35 7.43
N THR A 237 29.97 -7.75 6.19
CA THR A 237 30.14 -9.15 5.74
C THR A 237 31.39 -9.38 4.91
N ALA A 238 31.92 -8.35 4.25
CA ALA A 238 33.18 -8.44 3.53
C ALA A 238 34.37 -8.63 4.49
N LYS A 239 35.33 -9.47 4.09
CA LYS A 239 36.48 -9.87 4.91
C LYS A 239 37.73 -9.05 4.54
N GLY A 240 38.55 -8.69 5.52
CA GLY A 240 39.86 -8.03 5.30
C GLY A 240 39.87 -6.51 5.53
N PRO A 241 41.04 -5.85 5.48
CA PRO A 241 41.16 -4.42 5.75
C PRO A 241 40.60 -3.60 4.57
N ASN A 242 39.55 -2.81 4.84
CA ASN A 242 38.86 -1.93 3.89
C ASN A 242 38.24 -2.64 2.66
N PRO A 243 37.02 -3.19 2.77
CA PRO A 243 36.30 -3.66 1.59
C PRO A 243 35.99 -2.49 0.63
N ASP A 244 36.40 -2.66 -0.63
CA ASP A 244 36.40 -1.61 -1.65
C ASP A 244 34.97 -1.37 -2.22
N ILE A 245 34.29 -0.35 -1.71
CA ILE A 245 32.95 0.06 -2.17
C ILE A 245 32.94 0.33 -3.67
N ALA A 246 33.99 0.92 -4.23
CA ALA A 246 34.03 1.32 -5.64
C ALA A 246 33.96 0.12 -6.59
N LYS A 247 34.34 -1.09 -6.14
CA LYS A 247 34.22 -2.32 -6.93
C LYS A 247 32.83 -2.97 -6.91
N HIS A 248 32.01 -2.63 -5.91
CA HIS A 248 30.74 -3.30 -5.65
C HIS A 248 29.52 -2.39 -5.78
N PHE A 249 29.70 -1.08 -5.91
CA PHE A 249 28.61 -0.13 -6.04
C PHE A 249 28.86 0.81 -7.22
N VAL A 250 27.84 0.95 -8.07
CA VAL A 250 27.81 1.92 -9.17
C VAL A 250 26.48 2.68 -9.16
N ALA A 251 26.46 3.88 -9.74
CA ALA A 251 25.29 4.76 -9.69
C ALA A 251 24.72 5.03 -11.07
N LEU A 252 23.40 4.96 -11.22
CA LEU A 252 22.67 5.43 -12.40
C LEU A 252 21.95 6.72 -11.97
N SER A 253 22.60 7.86 -12.17
CA SER A 253 22.19 9.12 -11.54
C SER A 253 22.73 10.35 -12.25
N THR A 254 22.16 11.50 -11.92
CA THR A 254 22.61 12.81 -12.40
C THR A 254 23.29 13.63 -11.29
N ASN A 255 23.35 13.10 -10.07
CA ASN A 255 23.77 13.83 -8.87
C ASN A 255 25.14 13.34 -8.36
N ALA A 256 26.21 13.83 -8.99
CA ALA A 256 27.58 13.44 -8.68
C ALA A 256 27.97 13.71 -7.21
N GLU A 257 27.41 14.75 -6.58
CA GLU A 257 27.69 15.11 -5.19
C GLU A 257 27.18 14.03 -4.22
N GLU A 258 25.92 13.62 -4.35
CA GLU A 258 25.33 12.59 -3.49
C GLU A 258 25.93 11.20 -3.76
N VAL A 259 26.28 10.90 -5.01
CA VAL A 259 27.01 9.67 -5.39
C VAL A 259 28.38 9.60 -4.71
N ALA A 260 29.15 10.70 -4.74
CA ALA A 260 30.45 10.77 -4.09
C ALA A 260 30.32 10.69 -2.56
N LYS A 261 29.32 11.36 -1.95
CA LYS A 261 29.02 11.26 -0.51
C LYS A 261 28.69 9.83 -0.09
N PHE A 262 28.00 9.07 -0.94
CA PHE A 262 27.74 7.65 -0.69
C PHE A 262 29.01 6.80 -0.74
N GLY A 263 30.07 7.25 -1.41
CA GLY A 263 31.36 6.55 -1.52
C GLY A 263 31.54 5.77 -2.81
N ILE A 264 30.70 6.02 -3.82
CA ILE A 264 30.88 5.49 -5.18
C ILE A 264 31.86 6.42 -5.92
N ASP A 265 32.82 5.83 -6.65
CA ASP A 265 33.66 6.60 -7.58
C ASP A 265 32.77 7.20 -8.67
N THR A 266 32.86 8.52 -8.90
CA THR A 266 32.04 9.19 -9.91
C THR A 266 32.35 8.72 -11.34
N LYS A 267 33.49 8.04 -11.56
CA LYS A 267 33.74 7.31 -12.81
C LYS A 267 32.79 6.14 -13.01
N ASN A 268 32.24 5.58 -11.95
CA ASN A 268 31.23 4.52 -11.97
C ASN A 268 29.81 5.09 -11.87
N MET A 269 29.64 6.37 -12.23
CA MET A 269 28.34 7.01 -12.38
C MET A 269 27.95 7.04 -13.85
N PHE A 270 26.76 6.55 -14.16
CA PHE A 270 26.16 6.59 -15.48
C PHE A 270 25.11 7.69 -15.51
N GLY A 271 25.46 8.79 -16.16
CA GLY A 271 24.63 9.99 -16.28
C GLY A 271 23.43 9.80 -17.20
N PHE A 272 22.40 10.61 -16.98
CA PHE A 272 21.31 10.81 -17.94
C PHE A 272 20.67 12.18 -17.70
N GLU A 273 19.81 12.64 -18.59
CA GLU A 273 19.38 14.03 -18.59
C GLU A 273 17.98 14.28 -18.00
N SER A 274 17.68 15.54 -17.73
CA SER A 274 16.40 15.96 -17.14
C SER A 274 15.18 15.61 -18.00
N TRP A 275 15.33 15.59 -19.34
CA TRP A 275 14.31 15.24 -20.33
C TRP A 275 14.01 13.73 -20.43
N VAL A 276 14.75 12.89 -19.68
CA VAL A 276 14.44 11.48 -19.49
C VAL A 276 13.43 11.32 -18.36
N GLY A 277 12.18 11.03 -18.72
CA GLY A 277 11.12 10.68 -17.78
C GLY A 277 11.32 9.27 -17.22
N GLY A 278 11.04 9.06 -15.93
CA GLY A 278 11.33 7.78 -15.25
C GLY A 278 10.67 6.57 -15.93
N ARG A 279 9.39 6.65 -16.26
CA ARG A 279 8.64 5.58 -16.95
C ARG A 279 9.02 5.37 -18.44
N TYR A 280 9.92 6.22 -18.96
CA TYR A 280 10.50 6.15 -20.31
C TYR A 280 12.04 5.99 -20.26
N SER A 281 12.59 5.48 -19.15
CA SER A 281 14.04 5.55 -18.89
C SER A 281 14.83 4.28 -19.18
N VAL A 282 14.19 3.13 -19.42
CA VAL A 282 14.90 1.84 -19.63
C VAL A 282 15.90 1.87 -20.80
N TRP A 283 15.76 2.83 -21.72
CA TRP A 283 16.64 3.09 -22.85
C TRP A 283 17.96 3.77 -22.46
N SER A 284 18.03 4.41 -21.29
CA SER A 284 19.20 5.18 -20.83
C SER A 284 20.16 4.33 -19.99
N ALA A 285 21.03 5.00 -19.22
CA ALA A 285 21.79 4.41 -18.11
C ALA A 285 20.96 3.49 -17.19
N ILE A 286 19.66 3.74 -17.00
CA ILE A 286 18.77 2.87 -16.21
C ILE A 286 18.72 1.44 -16.78
N GLY A 287 18.94 1.27 -18.08
CA GLY A 287 19.07 -0.03 -18.74
C GLY A 287 20.39 -0.77 -18.48
N LEU A 288 21.28 -0.30 -17.60
CA LEU A 288 22.58 -0.95 -17.39
C LEU A 288 22.46 -2.41 -16.92
N SER A 289 21.51 -2.71 -16.03
CA SER A 289 21.23 -4.11 -15.61
C SER A 289 20.80 -4.98 -16.80
N VAL A 290 20.05 -4.42 -17.75
CA VAL A 290 19.68 -5.11 -19.00
C VAL A 290 20.94 -5.39 -19.82
N ALA A 291 21.76 -4.37 -20.09
CA ALA A 291 22.99 -4.51 -20.88
C ALA A 291 23.97 -5.53 -20.26
N ILE A 292 24.10 -5.55 -18.92
CA ILE A 292 24.89 -6.56 -18.20
C ILE A 292 24.29 -7.95 -18.41
N TYR A 293 22.97 -8.11 -18.37
CA TYR A 293 22.32 -9.42 -18.42
C TYR A 293 22.33 -10.04 -19.82
N ILE A 294 21.88 -9.31 -20.83
CA ILE A 294 21.75 -9.83 -22.21
C ILE A 294 22.94 -9.48 -23.11
N GLY A 295 23.90 -8.69 -22.62
CA GLY A 295 25.03 -8.19 -23.40
C GLY A 295 24.67 -6.94 -24.20
N PHE A 296 25.68 -6.09 -24.42
CA PHE A 296 25.46 -4.77 -25.03
C PHE A 296 24.96 -4.86 -26.48
N ASP A 297 25.40 -5.83 -27.29
CA ASP A 297 24.91 -5.98 -28.66
C ASP A 297 23.38 -6.23 -28.71
N ASN A 298 22.87 -7.05 -27.79
CA ASN A 298 21.42 -7.26 -27.66
C ASN A 298 20.71 -6.02 -27.10
N PHE A 299 21.35 -5.27 -26.19
CA PHE A 299 20.83 -3.98 -25.73
C PHE A 299 20.75 -2.96 -26.89
N HIS A 300 21.76 -2.89 -27.74
CA HIS A 300 21.74 -2.05 -28.93
C HIS A 300 20.64 -2.48 -29.93
N GLN A 301 20.43 -3.79 -30.14
CA GLN A 301 19.29 -4.28 -30.94
C GLN A 301 17.94 -3.89 -30.33
N PHE A 302 17.83 -3.90 -29.00
CA PHE A 302 16.66 -3.40 -28.29
C PHE A 302 16.41 -1.90 -28.54
N LEU A 303 17.44 -1.07 -28.49
CA LEU A 303 17.34 0.35 -28.87
C LEU A 303 16.94 0.50 -30.36
N ALA A 304 17.58 -0.24 -31.26
CA ALA A 304 17.35 -0.16 -32.69
C ALA A 304 15.91 -0.54 -33.10
N GLY A 305 15.32 -1.56 -32.45
CA GLY A 305 13.93 -1.93 -32.71
C GLY A 305 12.94 -0.84 -32.27
N ALA A 306 13.21 -0.18 -31.15
CA ALA A 306 12.42 0.96 -30.69
C ALA A 306 12.58 2.18 -31.63
N HIS A 307 13.79 2.45 -32.11
CA HIS A 307 14.05 3.45 -33.15
C HIS A 307 13.27 3.19 -34.44
N ALA A 308 13.19 1.93 -34.88
CA ALA A 308 12.42 1.57 -36.08
C ALA A 308 10.93 1.90 -35.91
N MET A 309 10.38 1.75 -34.70
CA MET A 309 9.01 2.17 -34.39
C MET A 309 8.87 3.69 -34.26
N ASP A 310 9.89 4.40 -33.77
CA ASP A 310 9.94 5.87 -33.80
C ASP A 310 9.83 6.41 -35.22
N GLU A 311 10.60 5.82 -36.14
CA GLU A 311 10.61 6.17 -37.57
C GLU A 311 9.26 5.90 -38.24
N HIS A 312 8.64 4.75 -37.90
CA HIS A 312 7.28 4.44 -38.35
C HIS A 312 6.26 5.47 -37.83
N PHE A 313 6.34 5.84 -36.55
CA PHE A 313 5.45 6.82 -35.93
C PHE A 313 5.63 8.23 -36.53
N LEU A 314 6.86 8.62 -36.86
CA LEU A 314 7.17 9.92 -37.45
C LEU A 314 6.73 10.04 -38.90
N LYS A 315 6.92 8.99 -39.71
CA LYS A 315 6.83 9.07 -41.17
C LYS A 315 5.51 8.54 -41.77
N THR A 316 4.75 7.74 -41.01
CA THR A 316 3.54 7.09 -41.53
C THR A 316 2.30 7.99 -41.41
N PRO A 317 1.47 8.12 -42.47
CA PRO A 317 0.19 8.83 -42.41
C PRO A 317 -0.73 8.31 -41.29
N LEU A 318 -1.51 9.21 -40.66
CA LEU A 318 -2.31 8.94 -39.46
C LEU A 318 -3.17 7.67 -39.58
N GLU A 319 -3.87 7.49 -40.70
CA GLU A 319 -4.76 6.37 -40.99
C GLU A 319 -4.05 5.01 -41.18
N HIS A 320 -2.72 5.02 -41.30
CA HIS A 320 -1.88 3.84 -41.43
C HIS A 320 -0.89 3.68 -40.26
N ASN A 321 -0.82 4.66 -39.38
CA ASN A 321 0.16 4.73 -38.30
C ASN A 321 -0.29 3.89 -37.10
N ILE A 322 0.51 2.87 -36.77
CA ILE A 322 0.12 1.77 -35.88
C ILE A 322 -0.10 2.26 -34.44
N PRO A 323 0.86 2.96 -33.80
CA PRO A 323 0.64 3.56 -32.48
C PRO A 323 -0.53 4.56 -32.45
N ILE A 324 -0.71 5.36 -33.51
CA ILE A 324 -1.78 6.37 -33.56
C ILE A 324 -3.16 5.71 -33.60
N ILE A 325 -3.33 4.69 -34.46
CA ILE A 325 -4.59 3.92 -34.52
C ILE A 325 -4.90 3.32 -33.14
N ASN A 326 -3.90 2.75 -32.46
CA ASN A 326 -4.10 2.17 -31.14
C ASN A 326 -4.53 3.20 -30.09
N GLY A 327 -3.84 4.35 -30.02
CA GLY A 327 -4.21 5.43 -29.09
C GLY A 327 -5.60 6.00 -29.39
N LEU A 328 -5.97 6.12 -30.66
CA LEU A 328 -7.32 6.57 -31.07
C LEU A 328 -8.40 5.53 -30.76
N LEU A 329 -8.11 4.24 -30.81
CA LEU A 329 -9.01 3.19 -30.33
C LEU A 329 -9.20 3.28 -28.81
N SER A 330 -8.16 3.61 -28.06
CA SER A 330 -8.29 3.86 -26.62
C SER A 330 -9.26 5.02 -26.34
N VAL A 331 -9.07 6.16 -27.00
CA VAL A 331 -10.01 7.30 -26.94
C VAL A 331 -11.42 6.89 -27.35
N TRP A 332 -11.56 6.12 -28.44
CA TRP A 332 -12.85 5.64 -28.93
C TRP A 332 -13.61 4.86 -27.85
N TYR A 333 -12.95 3.92 -27.20
CA TYR A 333 -13.59 3.09 -26.18
C TYR A 333 -13.79 3.82 -24.86
N SER A 334 -12.83 4.61 -24.41
CA SER A 334 -12.92 5.33 -23.14
C SER A 334 -14.00 6.40 -23.18
N ASP A 335 -14.01 7.26 -24.21
CA ASP A 335 -14.88 8.44 -24.23
C ASP A 335 -16.26 8.20 -24.85
N PHE A 336 -16.38 7.28 -25.82
CA PHE A 336 -17.65 7.05 -26.51
C PHE A 336 -18.38 5.80 -26.00
N PHE A 337 -17.65 4.74 -25.64
CA PHE A 337 -18.23 3.52 -25.05
C PHE A 337 -18.15 3.46 -23.52
N GLY A 338 -17.47 4.40 -22.87
CA GLY A 338 -17.34 4.44 -21.41
C GLY A 338 -16.50 3.30 -20.84
N ALA A 339 -15.59 2.71 -21.62
CA ALA A 339 -14.70 1.65 -21.15
C ALA A 339 -13.66 2.22 -20.19
N GLN A 340 -13.72 1.81 -18.92
CA GLN A 340 -12.81 2.30 -17.87
C GLN A 340 -11.51 1.50 -17.76
N THR A 341 -11.42 0.33 -18.41
CA THR A 341 -10.29 -0.57 -18.28
C THR A 341 -9.81 -1.06 -19.63
N HIS A 342 -8.51 -1.30 -19.77
CA HIS A 342 -7.88 -1.89 -20.95
C HIS A 342 -7.09 -3.12 -20.54
N LEU A 343 -7.34 -4.26 -21.18
CA LEU A 343 -6.64 -5.51 -20.90
C LEU A 343 -5.47 -5.69 -21.86
N VAL A 344 -4.28 -6.00 -21.35
CA VAL A 344 -3.17 -6.51 -22.16
C VAL A 344 -2.85 -7.93 -21.68
N ALA A 345 -3.07 -8.94 -22.51
CA ALA A 345 -2.81 -10.34 -22.16
C ALA A 345 -1.78 -10.96 -23.12
N PRO A 346 -0.50 -11.01 -22.72
CA PRO A 346 0.53 -11.71 -23.48
C PRO A 346 0.32 -13.23 -23.42
N PHE A 347 0.25 -13.88 -24.57
CA PHE A 347 0.40 -15.33 -24.71
C PHE A 347 1.89 -15.66 -24.80
N ASP A 348 2.65 -15.22 -23.80
CA ASP A 348 4.08 -15.42 -23.64
C ASP A 348 4.45 -15.28 -22.15
N GLN A 349 5.15 -16.28 -21.61
CA GLN A 349 5.49 -16.31 -20.19
C GLN A 349 6.67 -15.39 -19.82
N TYR A 350 7.58 -15.10 -20.75
CA TYR A 350 8.65 -14.13 -20.51
C TYR A 350 8.09 -12.70 -20.39
N LEU A 351 6.97 -12.41 -21.06
CA LEU A 351 6.25 -11.14 -20.96
C LEU A 351 5.36 -10.98 -19.69
N HIS A 352 5.55 -11.78 -18.64
CA HIS A 352 4.69 -11.71 -17.43
C HIS A 352 4.70 -10.37 -16.69
N ARG A 353 5.78 -9.59 -16.81
CA ARG A 353 5.86 -8.24 -16.24
C ARG A 353 5.44 -7.14 -17.22
N PHE A 354 5.11 -7.48 -18.47
CA PHE A 354 4.71 -6.51 -19.49
C PHE A 354 3.45 -5.73 -19.10
N PRO A 355 2.36 -6.35 -18.60
CA PRO A 355 1.19 -5.59 -18.14
C PRO A 355 1.52 -4.63 -16.98
N ALA A 356 2.34 -5.05 -16.02
CA ALA A 356 2.75 -4.21 -14.89
C ALA A 356 3.65 -3.03 -15.30
N TYR A 357 4.50 -3.22 -16.31
CA TYR A 357 5.25 -2.11 -16.92
C TYR A 357 4.31 -1.12 -17.60
N LEU A 358 3.34 -1.62 -18.39
CA LEU A 358 2.36 -0.76 -19.07
C LEU A 358 1.46 0.00 -18.10
N GLN A 359 1.13 -0.55 -16.92
CA GLN A 359 0.39 0.17 -15.89
C GLN A 359 1.07 1.49 -15.53
N GLN A 360 2.38 1.48 -15.28
CA GLN A 360 3.09 2.73 -15.00
C GLN A 360 3.14 3.62 -16.24
N LEU A 361 3.50 3.05 -17.41
CA LEU A 361 3.63 3.82 -18.65
C LEU A 361 2.33 4.57 -18.98
N THR A 362 1.18 3.91 -18.92
CA THR A 362 -0.10 4.49 -19.35
C THR A 362 -0.75 5.30 -18.23
N MET A 363 -0.90 4.74 -17.04
CA MET A 363 -1.71 5.34 -15.97
C MET A 363 -1.01 6.54 -15.31
N GLU A 364 0.31 6.49 -15.13
CA GLU A 364 1.06 7.64 -14.60
C GLU A 364 1.20 8.76 -15.65
N SER A 365 1.20 8.42 -16.95
CA SER A 365 1.20 9.40 -18.04
C SER A 365 -0.15 10.08 -18.19
N ASN A 366 -1.22 9.31 -18.42
CA ASN A 366 -2.51 9.81 -18.89
C ASN A 366 -3.62 9.81 -17.83
N GLY A 367 -3.36 9.36 -16.60
CA GLY A 367 -4.27 9.49 -15.46
C GLY A 367 -4.33 10.93 -14.94
N LYS A 368 -4.79 11.86 -15.80
CA LYS A 368 -4.77 13.31 -15.58
C LYS A 368 -6.16 13.90 -15.74
N ALA A 369 -6.39 15.03 -15.08
CA ALA A 369 -7.69 15.71 -15.08
C ALA A 369 -7.61 17.18 -15.54
N VAL A 370 -6.42 17.69 -15.86
CA VAL A 370 -6.17 19.09 -16.21
C VAL A 370 -5.52 19.17 -17.59
N THR A 371 -6.07 20.02 -18.45
CA THR A 371 -5.59 20.23 -19.82
C THR A 371 -4.38 21.16 -19.87
N ARG A 372 -3.74 21.29 -21.05
CA ARG A 372 -2.61 22.20 -21.28
C ARG A 372 -2.93 23.68 -21.06
N SER A 373 -4.21 24.05 -21.12
CA SER A 373 -4.68 25.41 -20.83
C SER A 373 -4.84 25.70 -19.32
N GLY A 374 -4.85 24.65 -18.49
CA GLY A 374 -5.17 24.72 -17.07
C GLY A 374 -6.64 24.45 -16.70
N SER A 375 -7.51 24.18 -17.67
CA SER A 375 -8.91 23.79 -17.41
C SER A 375 -9.02 22.34 -16.97
N TYR A 376 -10.00 22.02 -16.12
CA TYR A 376 -10.36 20.62 -15.87
C TYR A 376 -11.05 20.01 -17.09
N VAL A 377 -10.77 18.73 -17.38
CA VAL A 377 -11.38 17.98 -18.49
C VAL A 377 -12.87 17.76 -18.26
N LYS A 378 -13.66 17.72 -19.34
CA LYS A 378 -15.11 17.41 -19.35
C LYS A 378 -15.44 16.04 -19.95
N TYR A 379 -14.42 15.21 -20.09
CA TYR A 379 -14.41 13.87 -20.70
C TYR A 379 -13.52 12.96 -19.82
N THR A 380 -13.35 11.69 -20.19
CA THR A 380 -12.47 10.79 -19.44
C THR A 380 -11.07 10.79 -20.05
N THR A 381 -10.08 10.26 -19.33
CA THR A 381 -8.68 10.20 -19.79
C THR A 381 -8.16 8.78 -19.67
N GLY A 382 -6.89 8.57 -19.28
CA GLY A 382 -6.25 7.27 -19.32
C GLY A 382 -7.05 6.16 -18.61
N PRO A 383 -7.32 5.02 -19.28
CA PRO A 383 -8.03 3.90 -18.66
C PRO A 383 -7.12 3.15 -17.68
N ILE A 384 -7.73 2.31 -16.85
CA ILE A 384 -7.01 1.41 -15.95
C ILE A 384 -6.48 0.23 -16.76
N TYR A 385 -5.16 0.12 -16.88
CA TYR A 385 -4.50 -1.02 -17.51
C TYR A 385 -4.37 -2.19 -16.52
N PHE A 386 -4.65 -3.40 -16.99
CA PHE A 386 -4.42 -4.62 -16.22
C PHE A 386 -4.13 -5.80 -17.15
N GLY A 387 -3.62 -6.90 -16.60
CA GLY A 387 -3.39 -8.11 -17.37
C GLY A 387 -2.44 -9.10 -16.69
N GLU A 388 -2.45 -10.32 -17.22
CA GLU A 388 -1.60 -11.45 -16.83
C GLU A 388 -1.31 -12.29 -18.08
N PRO A 389 -0.23 -13.09 -18.10
CA PRO A 389 0.00 -14.03 -19.18
C PRO A 389 -1.16 -14.99 -19.40
N ALA A 390 -1.44 -15.26 -20.66
CA ALA A 390 -2.31 -16.34 -21.08
C ALA A 390 -1.45 -17.60 -21.36
N THR A 391 -1.96 -18.80 -21.10
CA THR A 391 -3.37 -19.13 -20.85
C THR A 391 -3.82 -19.00 -19.38
N ASN A 392 -2.94 -18.66 -18.44
CA ASN A 392 -3.29 -18.54 -17.01
C ASN A 392 -4.46 -17.58 -16.77
N ALA A 393 -4.48 -16.42 -17.45
CA ALA A 393 -5.57 -15.45 -17.40
C ALA A 393 -6.95 -16.04 -17.78
N GLN A 394 -6.97 -17.05 -18.67
CA GLN A 394 -8.20 -17.74 -19.08
C GLN A 394 -8.84 -18.50 -17.91
N HIS A 395 -8.02 -18.95 -16.96
CA HIS A 395 -8.41 -19.70 -15.77
C HIS A 395 -8.51 -18.82 -14.52
N SER A 396 -8.52 -17.49 -14.68
CA SER A 396 -8.73 -16.54 -13.58
C SER A 396 -9.88 -15.58 -13.89
N PHE A 397 -9.62 -14.49 -14.60
CA PHE A 397 -10.57 -13.39 -14.77
C PHE A 397 -11.27 -13.37 -16.14
N PHE A 398 -10.94 -14.27 -17.07
CA PHE A 398 -11.64 -14.31 -18.38
C PHE A 398 -13.12 -14.67 -18.27
N GLN A 399 -13.57 -15.27 -17.16
CA GLN A 399 -14.99 -15.39 -16.85
C GLN A 399 -15.70 -14.02 -16.87
N LEU A 400 -15.11 -13.02 -16.22
CA LEU A 400 -15.61 -11.65 -16.24
C LEU A 400 -15.46 -11.03 -17.63
N LEU A 401 -14.34 -11.30 -18.31
CA LEU A 401 -14.12 -10.82 -19.68
C LEU A 401 -15.21 -11.30 -20.64
N HIS A 402 -15.68 -12.54 -20.53
CA HIS A 402 -16.67 -13.13 -21.43
C HIS A 402 -18.12 -12.86 -21.04
N GLN A 403 -18.47 -13.03 -19.76
CA GLN A 403 -19.87 -13.01 -19.29
C GLN A 403 -20.13 -11.93 -18.23
N GLY A 404 -19.13 -11.12 -17.88
CA GLY A 404 -19.32 -9.97 -17.02
C GLY A 404 -20.05 -8.81 -17.73
N THR A 405 -20.41 -7.79 -16.96
CA THR A 405 -21.19 -6.64 -17.43
C THR A 405 -20.33 -5.46 -17.90
N LYS A 406 -19.01 -5.66 -18.00
CA LYS A 406 -18.05 -4.62 -18.41
C LYS A 406 -17.63 -4.84 -19.86
N LEU A 407 -17.52 -3.75 -20.61
CA LEU A 407 -16.81 -3.71 -21.89
C LEU A 407 -15.32 -3.50 -21.59
N ILE A 408 -14.48 -4.40 -22.08
CA ILE A 408 -13.04 -4.38 -21.83
C ILE A 408 -12.32 -4.54 -23.18
N PRO A 409 -11.90 -3.44 -23.83
CA PRO A 409 -10.96 -3.49 -24.93
C PRO A 409 -9.70 -4.27 -24.53
N THR A 410 -9.23 -5.12 -25.43
CA THR A 410 -8.25 -6.14 -25.09
C THR A 410 -7.19 -6.29 -26.18
N ASP A 411 -5.93 -6.18 -25.79
CA ASP A 411 -4.79 -6.50 -26.65
C ASP A 411 -4.27 -7.90 -26.31
N PHE A 412 -4.28 -8.80 -27.29
CA PHE A 412 -3.60 -10.09 -27.20
C PHE A 412 -2.29 -10.04 -27.96
N ILE A 413 -1.21 -10.52 -27.34
CA ILE A 413 0.13 -10.51 -27.92
C ILE A 413 0.69 -11.93 -27.96
N ILE A 414 1.22 -12.38 -29.09
CA ILE A 414 1.89 -13.69 -29.20
C ILE A 414 3.08 -13.62 -30.17
N ALA A 415 4.08 -14.47 -29.95
CA ALA A 415 5.11 -14.76 -30.95
C ALA A 415 4.76 -16.02 -31.77
N ALA A 416 4.92 -16.01 -33.08
CA ALA A 416 4.74 -17.19 -33.91
C ALA A 416 5.76 -18.29 -33.58
N GLN A 417 6.99 -17.89 -33.27
CA GLN A 417 8.11 -18.78 -32.93
C GLN A 417 8.42 -18.71 -31.44
N SER A 418 8.38 -19.86 -30.77
CA SER A 418 8.79 -19.98 -29.38
C SER A 418 10.30 -19.96 -29.23
N HIS A 419 10.79 -19.37 -28.13
CA HIS A 419 12.18 -19.57 -27.68
C HIS A 419 12.44 -20.99 -27.19
N ASN A 420 11.39 -21.71 -26.80
CA ASN A 420 11.46 -23.05 -26.22
C ASN A 420 10.58 -24.01 -27.03
N PRO A 421 11.03 -24.51 -28.20
CA PRO A 421 10.23 -25.35 -29.09
C PRO A 421 10.09 -26.81 -28.60
N ILE A 422 9.66 -26.98 -27.36
CA ILE A 422 9.46 -28.27 -26.68
C ILE A 422 8.49 -29.15 -27.49
N GLU A 423 8.81 -30.44 -27.62
CA GLU A 423 8.04 -31.42 -28.40
C GLU A 423 7.78 -30.94 -29.84
N GLY A 424 8.80 -30.38 -30.50
CA GLY A 424 8.69 -29.87 -31.88
C GLY A 424 7.67 -28.74 -32.00
N GLY A 425 7.56 -27.89 -30.97
CA GLY A 425 6.65 -26.74 -30.93
C GLY A 425 5.18 -27.08 -30.64
N LYS A 426 4.88 -28.27 -30.10
CA LYS A 426 3.51 -28.65 -29.71
C LYS A 426 2.89 -27.65 -28.74
N HIS A 427 3.65 -27.24 -27.73
CA HIS A 427 3.21 -26.23 -26.76
C HIS A 427 2.89 -24.90 -27.43
N GLN A 428 3.72 -24.46 -28.39
CA GLN A 428 3.46 -23.21 -29.12
C GLN A 428 2.19 -23.30 -29.97
N ARG A 429 1.93 -24.43 -30.63
CA ARG A 429 0.68 -24.64 -31.39
C ARG A 429 -0.55 -24.62 -30.48
N MET A 430 -0.47 -25.23 -29.30
CA MET A 430 -1.56 -25.18 -28.31
C MET A 430 -1.76 -23.76 -27.74
N LEU A 431 -0.68 -23.01 -27.53
CA LEU A 431 -0.75 -21.63 -27.09
C LEU A 431 -1.40 -20.75 -28.17
N ALA A 432 -0.99 -20.90 -29.42
CA ALA A 432 -1.56 -20.22 -30.57
C ALA A 432 -3.03 -20.57 -30.80
N SER A 433 -3.43 -21.84 -30.63
CA SER A 433 -4.85 -22.22 -30.74
C SER A 433 -5.71 -21.51 -29.69
N ASN A 434 -5.19 -21.36 -28.47
CA ASN A 434 -5.88 -20.62 -27.41
C ASN A 434 -5.92 -19.11 -27.68
N PHE A 435 -4.84 -18.51 -28.20
CA PHE A 435 -4.81 -17.11 -28.62
C PHE A 435 -5.90 -16.81 -29.65
N LEU A 436 -5.95 -17.61 -30.72
CA LEU A 436 -6.92 -17.47 -31.80
C LEU A 436 -8.35 -17.72 -31.32
N ALA A 437 -8.57 -18.80 -30.57
CA ALA A 437 -9.89 -19.17 -30.06
C ALA A 437 -10.46 -18.13 -29.09
N GLN A 438 -9.64 -17.52 -28.23
CA GLN A 438 -10.13 -16.48 -27.32
C GLN A 438 -10.54 -15.21 -28.08
N ALA A 439 -9.74 -14.77 -29.06
CA ALA A 439 -10.08 -13.62 -29.89
C ALA A 439 -11.37 -13.86 -30.70
N GLU A 440 -11.53 -15.08 -31.24
CA GLU A 440 -12.75 -15.49 -31.93
C GLU A 440 -13.96 -15.56 -30.99
N ALA A 441 -13.84 -16.25 -29.84
CA ALA A 441 -14.94 -16.42 -28.89
C ALA A 441 -15.47 -15.08 -28.36
N LEU A 442 -14.58 -14.12 -28.08
CA LEU A 442 -14.96 -12.76 -27.68
C LEU A 442 -15.76 -12.03 -28.77
N MET A 443 -15.45 -12.30 -30.04
CA MET A 443 -16.17 -11.74 -31.18
C MET A 443 -17.54 -12.41 -31.39
N ILE A 444 -17.58 -13.75 -31.51
CA ILE A 444 -18.78 -14.47 -31.99
C ILE A 444 -19.78 -14.80 -30.89
N GLY A 445 -19.32 -15.00 -29.64
CA GLY A 445 -20.14 -15.52 -28.57
C GLY A 445 -20.73 -16.91 -28.85
N LYS A 446 -21.84 -17.21 -28.17
CA LYS A 446 -22.63 -18.43 -28.32
C LYS A 446 -24.06 -18.11 -27.95
N THR A 447 -24.95 -18.14 -28.93
CA THR A 447 -26.37 -17.79 -28.78
C THR A 447 -27.13 -18.84 -27.97
N SER A 448 -28.26 -18.44 -27.37
CA SER A 448 -29.14 -19.38 -26.65
C SER A 448 -29.65 -20.52 -27.54
N ALA A 449 -29.79 -20.30 -28.85
CA ALA A 449 -30.19 -21.35 -29.80
C ALA A 449 -29.08 -22.39 -29.99
N GLU A 450 -27.83 -21.94 -30.17
CA GLU A 450 -26.65 -22.83 -30.24
C GLU A 450 -26.51 -23.64 -28.93
N VAL A 451 -26.67 -23.00 -27.78
CA VAL A 451 -26.64 -23.66 -26.46
C VAL A 451 -27.74 -24.73 -26.31
N LYS A 452 -28.96 -24.45 -26.75
CA LYS A 452 -30.06 -25.44 -26.75
C LYS A 452 -29.77 -26.61 -27.68
N ALA A 453 -29.20 -26.34 -28.86
CA ALA A 453 -28.82 -27.37 -29.82
C ALA A 453 -27.70 -28.30 -29.29
N GLU A 454 -26.83 -27.79 -28.40
CA GLU A 454 -25.82 -28.59 -27.67
C GLU A 454 -26.43 -29.47 -26.55
N GLY A 455 -27.76 -29.45 -26.36
CA GLY A 455 -28.45 -30.27 -25.37
C GLY A 455 -28.41 -29.71 -23.95
N ALA A 456 -28.17 -28.41 -23.78
CA ALA A 456 -28.21 -27.77 -22.46
C ALA A 456 -29.63 -27.83 -21.85
N PRO A 457 -29.77 -28.18 -20.56
CA PRO A 457 -31.04 -28.05 -19.83
C PRO A 457 -31.57 -26.61 -19.89
N GLU A 458 -32.88 -26.42 -20.00
CA GLU A 458 -33.49 -25.09 -20.18
C GLU A 458 -33.07 -24.09 -19.09
N ASN A 459 -32.95 -24.53 -17.84
CA ASN A 459 -32.51 -23.70 -16.72
C ASN A 459 -31.04 -23.26 -16.78
N LEU A 460 -30.22 -23.88 -17.64
CA LEU A 460 -28.80 -23.54 -17.84
C LEU A 460 -28.54 -22.78 -19.13
N VAL A 461 -29.55 -22.59 -19.99
CA VAL A 461 -29.36 -21.95 -21.30
C VAL A 461 -28.79 -20.54 -21.14
N SER A 462 -29.41 -19.70 -20.31
CA SER A 462 -28.94 -18.33 -20.06
C SER A 462 -27.52 -18.28 -19.48
N HIS A 463 -27.17 -19.23 -18.62
CA HIS A 463 -25.84 -19.32 -18.00
C HIS A 463 -24.74 -19.77 -18.97
N LYS A 464 -25.11 -20.55 -20.00
CA LYS A 464 -24.20 -21.06 -21.03
C LYS A 464 -24.17 -20.20 -22.30
N THR A 465 -25.01 -19.18 -22.39
CA THR A 465 -24.99 -18.18 -23.46
C THR A 465 -23.81 -17.23 -23.28
N PHE A 466 -23.10 -16.94 -24.36
CA PHE A 466 -22.03 -15.95 -24.44
C PHE A 466 -22.49 -14.85 -25.40
N LEU A 467 -22.55 -13.61 -24.92
CA LEU A 467 -23.07 -12.51 -25.75
C LEU A 467 -22.15 -12.15 -26.93
N GLY A 468 -20.87 -12.50 -26.85
CA GLY A 468 -19.88 -12.11 -27.87
C GLY A 468 -19.77 -10.60 -27.98
N ASN A 469 -19.44 -10.12 -29.19
CA ASN A 469 -19.32 -8.70 -29.52
C ASN A 469 -18.39 -7.92 -28.58
N ARG A 470 -17.25 -8.51 -28.20
CA ARG A 470 -16.23 -7.89 -27.34
C ARG A 470 -14.97 -7.60 -28.17
N PRO A 471 -14.47 -6.36 -28.16
CA PRO A 471 -13.42 -5.96 -29.08
C PRO A 471 -12.04 -6.47 -28.66
N THR A 472 -11.25 -6.88 -29.65
CA THR A 472 -9.86 -7.30 -29.45
C THR A 472 -8.95 -6.74 -30.53
N THR A 473 -7.72 -6.42 -30.15
CA THR A 473 -6.58 -6.21 -31.06
C THR A 473 -5.65 -7.41 -30.93
N ALA A 474 -5.35 -8.08 -32.04
CA ALA A 474 -4.44 -9.21 -32.05
C ALA A 474 -3.07 -8.78 -32.61
N ILE A 475 -2.02 -8.98 -31.82
CA ILE A 475 -0.64 -8.62 -32.13
C ILE A 475 0.19 -9.89 -32.25
N ILE A 476 0.72 -10.16 -33.44
CA ILE A 476 1.52 -11.36 -33.72
C ILE A 476 2.90 -10.93 -34.20
N ALA A 477 3.93 -11.19 -33.38
CA ALA A 477 5.32 -11.02 -33.77
C ALA A 477 5.89 -12.34 -34.33
N ASP A 478 6.92 -12.29 -35.17
CA ASP A 478 7.64 -13.51 -35.57
C ASP A 478 8.25 -14.24 -34.36
N LYS A 479 8.98 -13.48 -33.54
CA LYS A 479 9.67 -13.94 -32.34
C LYS A 479 9.91 -12.74 -31.42
N ILE A 480 9.90 -12.92 -30.10
CA ILE A 480 10.31 -11.85 -29.16
C ILE A 480 11.84 -11.77 -29.15
N THR A 481 12.42 -11.00 -30.07
CA THR A 481 13.83 -10.60 -30.08
C THR A 481 14.03 -9.32 -29.26
N PRO A 482 15.28 -8.92 -28.93
CA PRO A 482 15.52 -7.61 -28.34
C PRO A 482 14.91 -6.48 -29.19
N ALA A 483 15.08 -6.52 -30.51
CA ALA A 483 14.50 -5.53 -31.41
C ALA A 483 12.96 -5.58 -31.44
N THR A 484 12.34 -6.77 -31.48
CA THR A 484 10.89 -6.91 -31.39
C THR A 484 10.35 -6.31 -30.09
N LEU A 485 10.98 -6.60 -28.94
CA LEU A 485 10.55 -6.04 -27.66
C LEU A 485 10.70 -4.52 -27.63
N GLY A 486 11.81 -3.99 -28.16
CA GLY A 486 12.02 -2.55 -28.30
C GLY A 486 10.89 -1.89 -29.09
N ALA A 487 10.54 -2.45 -30.25
CA ALA A 487 9.46 -1.98 -31.08
C ALA A 487 8.08 -2.04 -30.37
N LEU A 488 7.80 -3.11 -29.62
CA LEU A 488 6.55 -3.27 -28.88
C LEU A 488 6.41 -2.24 -27.74
N ILE A 489 7.48 -1.93 -27.01
CA ILE A 489 7.44 -0.90 -25.98
C ILE A 489 7.23 0.48 -26.62
N ALA A 490 8.01 0.82 -27.64
CA ALA A 490 7.88 2.10 -28.35
C ALA A 490 6.49 2.27 -28.99
N PHE A 491 5.86 1.17 -29.43
CA PHE A 491 4.48 1.17 -29.89
C PHE A 491 3.51 1.68 -28.81
N TYR A 492 3.61 1.18 -27.58
CA TYR A 492 2.77 1.64 -26.48
C TYR A 492 3.14 3.05 -25.99
N GLU A 493 4.43 3.43 -25.99
CA GLU A 493 4.85 4.79 -25.66
C GLU A 493 4.20 5.83 -26.59
N HIS A 494 4.19 5.55 -27.90
CA HIS A 494 3.58 6.44 -28.89
C HIS A 494 2.05 6.37 -28.91
N SER A 495 1.45 5.25 -28.50
CA SER A 495 0.01 5.14 -28.23
C SER A 495 -0.39 6.08 -27.09
N VAL A 496 0.33 6.03 -25.98
CA VAL A 496 0.13 6.89 -24.81
C VAL A 496 0.32 8.37 -25.15
N PHE A 497 1.33 8.69 -25.96
CA PHE A 497 1.51 10.04 -26.51
C PHE A 497 0.28 10.49 -27.31
N THR A 498 -0.23 9.64 -28.20
CA THR A 498 -1.38 9.98 -29.06
C THR A 498 -2.63 10.27 -28.24
N GLU A 499 -2.92 9.41 -27.26
CA GLU A 499 -3.99 9.60 -26.29
C GLU A 499 -3.88 10.96 -25.57
N GLY A 500 -2.72 11.25 -24.97
CA GLY A 500 -2.52 12.50 -24.22
C GLY A 500 -2.49 13.76 -25.11
N ALA A 501 -2.10 13.62 -26.37
CA ALA A 501 -2.22 14.68 -27.37
C ALA A 501 -3.69 15.00 -27.63
N VAL A 502 -4.52 13.97 -27.89
CA VAL A 502 -5.96 14.10 -28.15
C VAL A 502 -6.71 14.66 -26.93
N TRP A 503 -6.47 14.14 -25.73
CA TRP A 503 -7.06 14.63 -24.47
C TRP A 503 -6.51 15.97 -23.99
N ASN A 504 -5.60 16.57 -24.74
CA ASN A 504 -4.98 17.83 -24.39
C ASN A 504 -4.35 17.88 -22.98
N ILE A 505 -3.72 16.80 -22.51
CA ILE A 505 -3.13 16.68 -21.16
C ILE A 505 -1.59 16.60 -21.22
N ASN A 506 -0.92 16.72 -20.06
CA ASN A 506 0.52 16.45 -19.99
C ASN A 506 0.79 14.97 -19.68
N SER A 507 1.28 14.20 -20.65
CA SER A 507 1.66 12.79 -20.46
C SER A 507 2.98 12.60 -19.71
N PHE A 508 3.71 13.68 -19.42
CA PHE A 508 5.13 13.60 -19.04
C PHE A 508 5.44 14.12 -17.63
N ASP A 509 4.48 14.74 -16.95
CA ASP A 509 4.57 15.06 -15.52
C ASP A 509 3.90 13.99 -14.64
N GLN A 510 3.96 14.16 -13.32
CA GLN A 510 3.32 13.27 -12.34
C GLN A 510 3.01 13.95 -10.99
N TRP A 511 2.47 15.17 -11.00
CA TRP A 511 2.19 15.95 -9.76
C TRP A 511 1.32 15.20 -8.72
N GLY A 512 0.50 14.25 -9.17
CA GLY A 512 -0.36 13.45 -8.29
C GLY A 512 0.37 12.60 -7.23
N VAL A 513 1.69 12.38 -7.35
CA VAL A 513 2.46 11.60 -6.37
C VAL A 513 2.96 12.42 -5.17
N GLU A 514 2.88 13.75 -5.21
CA GLU A 514 3.55 14.60 -4.23
C GLU A 514 2.86 14.63 -2.86
N LEU A 515 1.52 14.68 -2.84
CA LEU A 515 0.76 14.77 -1.59
C LEU A 515 1.05 13.57 -0.68
N GLY A 516 1.07 12.36 -1.25
CA GLY A 516 1.40 11.13 -0.52
C GLY A 516 2.82 11.19 0.07
N LYS A 517 3.81 11.67 -0.68
CA LYS A 517 5.20 11.81 -0.20
C LYS A 517 5.33 12.80 0.96
N VAL A 518 4.63 13.94 0.90
CA VAL A 518 4.64 14.94 1.97
C VAL A 518 3.99 14.38 3.25
N LEU A 519 2.82 13.75 3.10
CA LEU A 519 2.10 13.15 4.23
C LEU A 519 2.89 11.99 4.85
N ALA A 520 3.50 11.12 4.04
CA ALA A 520 4.30 10.00 4.53
C ALA A 520 5.50 10.47 5.37
N LYS A 521 6.22 11.51 4.96
CA LYS A 521 7.32 12.09 5.76
C LYS A 521 6.85 12.59 7.12
N LYS A 522 5.68 13.24 7.17
CA LYS A 522 5.09 13.71 8.43
C LYS A 522 4.71 12.53 9.32
N ILE A 523 4.00 11.54 8.76
CA ILE A 523 3.55 10.35 9.49
C ILE A 523 4.74 9.52 9.98
N GLN A 524 5.80 9.38 9.19
CA GLN A 524 7.04 8.72 9.61
C GLN A 524 7.62 9.39 10.86
N LYS A 525 7.73 10.73 10.85
CA LYS A 525 8.17 11.48 12.03
C LYS A 525 7.24 11.24 13.22
N ASP A 526 5.94 11.20 13.01
CA ASP A 526 4.98 10.89 14.08
C ASP A 526 5.19 9.48 14.62
N LEU A 527 5.51 8.48 13.78
CA LEU A 527 5.80 7.12 14.20
C LEU A 527 7.10 7.00 15.02
N GLU A 528 8.11 7.80 14.66
CA GLU A 528 9.43 7.84 15.33
C GLU A 528 9.42 8.68 16.62
N THR A 529 8.45 9.58 16.78
CA THR A 529 8.33 10.45 17.96
C THR A 529 7.42 9.82 19.00
N GLU A 530 7.76 9.94 20.28
CA GLU A 530 6.88 9.49 21.36
C GLU A 530 5.58 10.31 21.42
N GLY A 531 4.49 9.67 21.84
CA GLY A 531 3.19 10.31 22.01
C GLY A 531 2.23 10.19 20.82
N ALA A 532 1.13 10.93 20.88
CA ALA A 532 0.04 10.86 19.92
C ALA A 532 0.37 11.72 18.71
N ALA A 533 0.02 11.22 17.53
CA ALA A 533 0.10 12.01 16.31
C ALA A 533 -0.82 13.23 16.42
N LYS A 534 -0.38 14.37 15.88
CA LYS A 534 -1.14 15.61 15.86
C LYS A 534 -1.44 16.03 14.42
N ASP A 535 -2.48 16.83 14.25
CA ASP A 535 -2.79 17.48 12.97
C ASP A 535 -3.11 16.50 11.84
N HIS A 536 -3.82 15.41 12.16
CA HIS A 536 -4.41 14.48 11.21
C HIS A 536 -5.89 14.27 11.54
N ASP A 537 -6.64 13.68 10.60
CA ASP A 537 -8.00 13.25 10.87
C ASP A 537 -8.03 12.10 11.90
N ALA A 538 -9.24 11.81 12.42
CA ALA A 538 -9.43 10.83 13.47
C ALA A 538 -9.04 9.39 13.04
N SER A 539 -9.20 9.05 11.77
CA SER A 539 -8.81 7.73 11.26
C SER A 539 -7.29 7.59 11.22
N THR A 540 -6.59 8.52 10.58
CA THR A 540 -5.12 8.50 10.50
C THR A 540 -4.49 8.51 11.89
N SER A 541 -4.99 9.35 12.80
CA SER A 541 -4.50 9.41 14.19
C SER A 541 -4.72 8.10 14.94
N GLY A 542 -5.91 7.50 14.80
CA GLY A 542 -6.23 6.20 15.39
C GLY A 542 -5.37 5.06 14.84
N LEU A 543 -5.09 5.06 13.53
CA LEU A 543 -4.24 4.07 12.88
C LEU A 543 -2.76 4.19 13.31
N ILE A 544 -2.23 5.40 13.44
CA ILE A 544 -0.87 5.62 13.97
C ILE A 544 -0.77 5.10 15.41
N ALA A 545 -1.77 5.40 16.25
CA ALA A 545 -1.80 4.90 17.62
C ALA A 545 -1.88 3.36 17.65
N ALA A 546 -2.78 2.76 16.87
CA ALA A 546 -2.90 1.31 16.77
C ALA A 546 -1.62 0.65 16.24
N PHE A 547 -0.92 1.27 15.29
CA PHE A 547 0.35 0.75 14.78
C PHE A 547 1.44 0.79 15.85
N LYS A 548 1.64 1.93 16.53
CA LYS A 548 2.65 2.07 17.59
C LYS A 548 2.45 1.05 18.71
N ASP A 549 1.21 0.84 19.12
CA ASP A 549 0.82 -0.14 20.14
C ASP A 549 1.23 -1.55 19.71
N LYS A 550 0.82 -1.98 18.52
CA LYS A 550 1.15 -3.30 17.97
C LYS A 550 2.64 -3.50 17.72
N ALA A 551 3.35 -2.44 17.32
CA ALA A 551 4.78 -2.50 17.04
C ALA A 551 5.65 -2.43 18.30
N GLY A 552 5.05 -2.22 19.49
CA GLY A 552 5.81 -1.99 20.73
C GLY A 552 6.69 -0.74 20.66
N LEU A 553 6.42 0.17 19.72
CA LEU A 553 7.11 1.45 19.62
C LEU A 553 6.68 2.25 20.83
N LYS A 554 7.63 2.44 21.76
CA LYS A 554 7.37 3.07 23.05
C LYS A 554 6.61 4.36 22.83
N PHE A 555 5.36 4.35 23.23
CA PHE A 555 4.79 5.55 23.78
C PHE A 555 5.61 5.84 25.05
N ALA A 556 6.42 6.91 25.08
CA ALA A 556 6.16 7.77 26.22
C ALA A 556 4.70 8.11 26.05
N SER A 557 3.90 7.59 26.98
CA SER A 557 2.47 7.77 27.00
C SER A 557 2.19 9.21 26.60
N ALA A 558 1.76 9.40 25.36
CA ALA A 558 0.66 10.31 25.18
C ALA A 558 -0.38 9.75 26.15
N HIS A 559 -0.70 10.40 27.26
CA HIS A 559 -1.12 11.80 27.20
C HIS A 559 -1.71 12.03 25.81
N SER A 560 -2.73 11.20 25.50
CA SER A 560 -3.90 11.81 24.90
C SER A 560 -4.00 13.15 25.62
N ALA A 561 -3.91 14.23 24.86
CA ALA A 561 -4.59 15.45 25.25
C ALA A 561 -6.11 15.18 25.26
N GLY A 562 -6.54 14.03 25.79
CA GLY A 562 -7.80 13.92 26.47
C GLY A 562 -7.69 14.93 27.58
N LEU A 563 -8.70 15.78 27.65
CA LEU A 563 -9.04 16.44 28.89
C LEU A 563 -8.71 15.44 30.02
N GLN A 564 -7.76 15.81 30.89
CA GLN A 564 -7.49 15.04 32.10
C GLN A 564 -8.74 15.20 32.96
N THR A 565 -9.76 14.45 32.63
CA THR A 565 -10.98 14.37 33.39
C THR A 565 -10.65 13.49 34.57
N ARG A 566 -10.51 14.10 35.75
CA ARG A 566 -10.41 13.32 36.98
C ARG A 566 -11.81 12.79 37.30
N ARG A 567 -11.95 11.48 37.45
CA ARG A 567 -13.17 10.90 38.02
C ARG A 567 -13.06 11.06 39.53
N LEU A 568 -13.95 11.87 40.10
CA LEU A 568 -14.18 11.91 41.54
C LEU A 568 -15.30 10.92 41.83
N GLU A 569 -14.99 9.89 42.59
CA GLU A 569 -15.98 8.94 43.11
C GLU A 569 -16.15 9.16 44.60
N VAL A 570 -17.40 9.25 45.04
CA VAL A 570 -17.77 9.38 46.45
C VAL A 570 -18.68 8.21 46.79
N GLU A 571 -18.31 7.44 47.82
CA GLU A 571 -19.08 6.28 48.28
C GLU A 571 -19.56 6.44 49.74
N ARG A 572 -20.70 5.81 50.06
CA ARG A 572 -21.16 5.63 51.44
C ARG A 572 -21.66 4.21 51.66
N LYS A 573 -21.11 3.55 52.69
CA LYS A 573 -21.45 2.17 53.06
C LYS A 573 -22.63 2.10 54.01
N PHE A 574 -23.47 1.10 53.84
CA PHE A 574 -24.62 0.80 54.70
C PHE A 574 -24.70 -0.69 55.01
N LEU A 575 -25.41 -1.03 56.09
CA LEU A 575 -25.69 -2.41 56.43
C LEU A 575 -26.81 -2.95 55.53
N ALA A 576 -26.48 -3.89 54.65
CA ALA A 576 -27.44 -4.47 53.72
C ALA A 576 -28.30 -5.55 54.42
N THR A 577 -29.29 -5.11 55.20
CA THR A 577 -30.24 -6.02 55.86
C THR A 577 -31.03 -6.85 54.83
N PRO A 578 -31.57 -8.02 55.20
CA PRO A 578 -32.41 -8.81 54.28
C PRO A 578 -33.59 -8.02 53.69
N VAL A 579 -34.14 -7.07 54.46
CA VAL A 579 -35.19 -6.15 54.00
C VAL A 579 -34.65 -5.19 52.93
N ALA A 580 -33.49 -4.59 53.16
CA ALA A 580 -32.83 -3.70 52.19
C ALA A 580 -32.50 -4.42 50.88
N VAL A 581 -31.92 -5.62 50.96
CA VAL A 581 -31.56 -6.43 49.78
C VAL A 581 -32.81 -6.85 49.01
N SER A 582 -33.86 -7.26 49.71
CA SER A 582 -35.15 -7.58 49.08
C SER A 582 -35.76 -6.35 48.39
N TYR A 583 -35.69 -5.18 49.02
CA TYR A 583 -36.18 -3.93 48.45
C TYR A 583 -35.43 -3.55 47.18
N LEU A 584 -34.10 -3.65 47.17
CA LEU A 584 -33.26 -3.41 46.01
C LEU A 584 -33.61 -4.38 44.88
N ARG A 585 -33.57 -5.71 45.12
CA ARG A 585 -33.88 -6.72 44.09
C ARG A 585 -35.28 -6.58 43.47
N SER A 586 -36.26 -6.11 44.25
CA SER A 586 -37.67 -6.03 43.84
C SER A 586 -38.13 -4.64 43.38
N ASN A 587 -37.24 -3.64 43.37
CA ASN A 587 -37.58 -2.24 43.10
C ASN A 587 -38.78 -1.76 43.93
N GLY A 588 -38.70 -1.89 45.27
CA GLY A 588 -39.73 -1.42 46.20
C GLY A 588 -40.87 -2.41 46.51
N GLY A 589 -40.82 -3.64 45.99
CA GLY A 589 -41.82 -4.70 46.20
C GLY A 589 -42.01 -5.22 47.63
N GLY A 590 -41.42 -4.57 48.64
CA GLY A 590 -41.53 -4.90 50.07
C GLY A 590 -42.32 -3.91 50.92
N GLY A 591 -42.97 -2.88 50.34
CA GLY A 591 -43.84 -1.94 51.06
C GLY A 591 -43.42 -0.47 51.07
N GLY A 592 -42.78 0.02 49.99
CA GLY A 592 -42.46 1.43 49.77
C GLY A 592 -42.55 1.82 48.29
N PRO A 593 -42.48 3.12 47.93
CA PRO A 593 -42.45 3.54 46.53
C PRO A 593 -41.16 3.06 45.86
N GLY A 594 -41.29 2.44 44.68
CA GLY A 594 -40.13 2.02 43.89
C GLY A 594 -39.21 3.19 43.51
N PHE A 595 -37.98 2.86 43.11
CA PHE A 595 -37.05 3.85 42.57
C PHE A 595 -37.59 4.42 41.26
N LYS A 596 -37.25 5.68 40.94
CA LYS A 596 -37.69 6.33 39.69
C LYS A 596 -37.13 5.61 38.48
N GLN A 597 -35.89 5.14 38.58
CA GLN A 597 -35.27 4.22 37.62
C GLN A 597 -34.52 3.14 38.39
N HIS A 598 -34.59 1.90 37.90
CA HIS A 598 -33.98 0.74 38.55
C HIS A 598 -33.45 -0.22 37.50
N GLU A 599 -32.14 -0.22 37.31
CA GLU A 599 -31.45 -1.08 36.35
C GLU A 599 -30.52 -2.02 37.12
N ARG A 600 -30.64 -3.34 36.89
CA ARG A 600 -29.71 -4.32 37.46
C ARG A 600 -28.51 -4.45 36.53
N LEU A 601 -27.31 -4.19 37.06
CA LEU A 601 -26.06 -4.22 36.30
C LEU A 601 -25.44 -5.63 36.26
N GLY A 602 -25.80 -6.51 37.21
CA GLY A 602 -25.39 -7.91 37.20
C GLY A 602 -25.02 -8.43 38.59
N THR A 603 -24.40 -9.62 38.60
CA THR A 603 -23.84 -10.25 39.79
C THR A 603 -22.41 -10.69 39.48
N GLN A 604 -21.49 -10.47 40.40
CA GLN A 604 -20.09 -10.88 40.30
C GLN A 604 -19.68 -11.67 41.54
N THR A 605 -19.01 -12.81 41.34
CA THR A 605 -18.44 -13.60 42.44
C THR A 605 -16.94 -13.35 42.51
N THR A 606 -16.44 -13.02 43.70
CA THR A 606 -15.01 -12.87 43.97
C THR A 606 -14.56 -13.84 45.05
N HIS A 607 -13.47 -14.55 44.78
CA HIS A 607 -12.77 -15.41 45.74
C HIS A 607 -11.61 -14.62 46.33
N ASP A 608 -11.70 -14.27 47.61
CA ASP A 608 -10.68 -13.52 48.32
C ASP A 608 -9.95 -14.44 49.32
N THR A 609 -8.62 -14.55 49.17
CA THR A 609 -7.73 -15.13 50.19
C THR A 609 -6.94 -13.99 50.82
N TYR A 610 -7.12 -13.73 52.12
CA TYR A 610 -6.34 -12.74 52.87
C TYR A 610 -5.10 -13.39 53.49
N TYR A 611 -4.02 -12.63 53.51
CA TYR A 611 -2.72 -13.08 53.98
C TYR A 611 -2.24 -12.21 55.15
N ASP A 612 -1.98 -12.85 56.29
CA ASP A 612 -1.33 -12.27 57.45
C ASP A 612 -0.78 -13.37 58.36
N ARG A 613 0.40 -13.14 58.95
CA ARG A 613 0.97 -14.01 59.98
C ARG A 613 0.76 -13.38 61.34
N ASP A 614 -0.07 -14.00 62.17
CA ASP A 614 -0.30 -13.59 63.57
C ASP A 614 -0.69 -12.10 63.75
N GLY A 615 -1.31 -11.48 62.75
CA GLY A 615 -1.74 -10.07 62.77
C GLY A 615 -0.62 -9.05 62.49
N LEU A 616 0.53 -9.49 61.96
CA LEU A 616 1.70 -8.66 61.71
C LEU A 616 1.41 -7.53 60.70
N LEU A 617 0.82 -7.84 59.55
CA LEU A 617 0.48 -6.86 58.51
C LEU A 617 -0.66 -5.95 58.98
N PHE A 618 -1.67 -6.55 59.60
CA PHE A 618 -2.80 -5.81 60.17
C PHE A 618 -2.35 -4.76 61.19
N SER A 619 -1.37 -5.09 62.06
CA SER A 619 -0.82 -4.15 63.06
C SER A 619 -0.17 -2.90 62.45
N LYS A 620 0.21 -2.96 61.16
CA LYS A 620 0.77 -1.86 60.38
C LYS A 620 -0.26 -1.17 59.47
N GLY A 621 -1.53 -1.57 59.55
CA GLY A 621 -2.57 -1.07 58.66
C GLY A 621 -2.39 -1.52 57.20
N VAL A 622 -1.72 -2.65 56.99
CA VAL A 622 -1.51 -3.26 55.67
C VAL A 622 -2.43 -4.47 55.53
N TYR A 623 -3.18 -4.54 54.44
CA TYR A 623 -4.11 -5.61 54.13
C TYR A 623 -3.74 -6.20 52.78
N ILE A 624 -3.28 -7.45 52.77
CA ILE A 624 -2.86 -8.13 51.54
C ILE A 624 -3.85 -9.26 51.26
N ARG A 625 -4.29 -9.35 50.00
CA ARG A 625 -5.17 -10.42 49.56
C ARG A 625 -4.83 -10.89 48.15
N ARG A 626 -5.31 -12.08 47.82
CA ARG A 626 -5.49 -12.52 46.45
C ARG A 626 -6.98 -12.54 46.11
N ARG A 627 -7.38 -11.70 45.17
CA ARG A 627 -8.74 -11.63 44.64
C ARG A 627 -8.79 -12.31 43.28
N ASN A 628 -9.56 -13.40 43.16
CA ASN A 628 -9.61 -14.22 41.94
C ASN A 628 -8.22 -14.62 41.42
N GLY A 629 -7.28 -14.86 42.35
CA GLY A 629 -5.88 -15.22 42.04
C GLY A 629 -4.93 -14.05 41.81
N HIS A 630 -5.40 -12.81 41.72
CA HIS A 630 -4.59 -11.59 41.54
C HIS A 630 -4.21 -10.97 42.88
N TRP A 631 -2.95 -10.54 43.02
CA TRP A 631 -2.43 -9.94 44.25
C TRP A 631 -2.81 -8.48 44.36
N GLU A 632 -3.35 -8.09 45.52
CA GLU A 632 -3.71 -6.73 45.87
C GLU A 632 -3.20 -6.41 47.29
N ALA A 633 -2.77 -5.17 47.53
CA ALA A 633 -2.49 -4.67 48.87
C ALA A 633 -3.14 -3.30 49.10
N LYS A 634 -3.79 -3.16 50.26
CA LYS A 634 -4.30 -1.87 50.76
C LYS A 634 -3.48 -1.42 51.94
N VAL A 635 -2.93 -0.20 51.87
CA VAL A 635 -2.15 0.42 52.95
C VAL A 635 -2.93 1.58 53.52
N ARG A 636 -3.20 1.58 54.82
CA ARG A 636 -3.88 2.70 55.48
C ARG A 636 -3.00 3.95 55.39
N SER A 637 -3.50 4.98 54.73
CA SER A 637 -2.86 6.30 54.59
C SER A 637 -3.38 7.34 55.60
N GLY A 638 -4.47 7.05 56.32
CA GLY A 638 -4.98 7.88 57.43
C GLY A 638 -6.25 7.32 58.07
N GLY A 639 -6.64 7.85 59.25
CA GLY A 639 -7.92 7.52 59.91
C GLY A 639 -7.92 6.33 60.89
N ASP A 640 -9.09 6.00 61.46
CA ASP A 640 -9.28 4.92 62.46
C ASP A 640 -9.85 3.61 61.85
N PHE A 641 -10.07 2.56 62.67
CA PHE A 641 -10.56 1.24 62.22
C PHE A 641 -11.85 1.26 61.40
N ILE A 642 -12.69 2.26 61.65
CA ILE A 642 -13.96 2.44 60.96
C ILE A 642 -13.81 3.54 59.89
N ASN A 643 -12.90 4.49 60.08
CA ASN A 643 -12.77 5.71 59.30
C ASN A 643 -11.43 5.79 58.56
N SER A 644 -11.05 4.76 57.80
CA SER A 644 -9.74 4.67 57.14
C SER A 644 -9.70 5.26 55.72
N ALA A 645 -8.61 5.95 55.38
CA ALA A 645 -8.19 6.17 54.00
C ALA A 645 -7.15 5.12 53.62
N PHE A 646 -7.23 4.57 52.40
CA PHE A 646 -6.32 3.54 51.92
C PHE A 646 -5.66 3.95 50.59
N THR A 647 -4.43 3.48 50.39
CA THR A 647 -3.78 3.43 49.08
C THR A 647 -3.79 1.98 48.61
N GLU A 648 -4.29 1.73 47.42
CA GLU A 648 -4.37 0.38 46.84
C GLU A 648 -3.27 0.20 45.79
N VAL A 649 -2.63 -0.97 45.80
CA VAL A 649 -1.65 -1.37 44.79
C VAL A 649 -1.91 -2.79 44.33
N ASP A 650 -1.70 -3.02 43.04
CA ASP A 650 -1.95 -4.31 42.39
C ASP A 650 -0.65 -4.95 41.90
N GLY A 651 -0.62 -6.28 41.93
CA GLY A 651 0.47 -7.09 41.41
C GLY A 651 1.49 -7.51 42.47
N PHE A 652 2.01 -8.73 42.34
CA PHE A 652 2.85 -9.36 43.35
C PHE A 652 4.10 -8.54 43.69
N SER A 653 4.76 -7.92 42.70
CA SER A 653 5.95 -7.08 42.93
C SER A 653 5.65 -5.84 43.77
N ALA A 654 4.49 -5.20 43.57
CA ALA A 654 4.07 -4.05 44.37
C ALA A 654 3.71 -4.48 45.80
N VAL A 655 3.04 -5.62 45.94
CA VAL A 655 2.77 -6.24 47.26
C VAL A 655 4.08 -6.55 48.00
N LYS A 656 5.10 -7.08 47.34
CA LYS A 656 6.43 -7.30 47.94
C LYS A 656 7.07 -6.00 48.44
N GLU A 657 6.96 -4.93 47.66
CA GLU A 657 7.50 -3.63 48.04
C GLU A 657 6.73 -3.00 49.22
N VAL A 658 5.40 -3.14 49.25
CA VAL A 658 4.58 -2.70 50.40
C VAL A 658 4.98 -3.43 51.68
N ILE A 659 5.21 -4.76 51.63
CA ILE A 659 5.70 -5.53 52.77
C ILE A 659 7.06 -5.01 53.22
N ARG A 660 8.00 -4.83 52.28
CA ARG A 660 9.35 -4.35 52.56
C ARG A 660 9.33 -2.97 53.25
N GLN A 661 8.54 -2.05 52.73
CA GLN A 661 8.45 -0.67 53.23
C GLN A 661 7.81 -0.58 54.62
N ASN A 662 6.76 -1.37 54.90
CA ASN A 662 5.97 -1.22 56.13
C ASN A 662 6.45 -2.09 57.29
N LEU A 663 7.18 -3.19 57.01
CA LEU A 663 7.70 -4.09 58.04
C LEU A 663 9.22 -4.02 58.24
N ALA A 664 9.94 -3.24 57.42
CA ALA A 664 11.40 -3.06 57.49
C ALA A 664 12.21 -4.38 57.51
N VAL A 665 11.73 -5.40 56.80
CA VAL A 665 12.36 -6.73 56.72
C VAL A 665 13.22 -6.82 55.45
N SER A 666 14.44 -7.36 55.55
CA SER A 666 15.26 -7.66 54.37
C SER A 666 14.72 -8.89 53.67
N VAL A 667 14.20 -8.71 52.46
CA VAL A 667 13.71 -9.80 51.62
C VAL A 667 14.89 -10.30 50.80
N ASP A 668 15.48 -11.42 51.19
CA ASP A 668 16.49 -12.11 50.37
C ASP A 668 15.83 -13.18 49.50
N ASP A 669 15.92 -13.00 48.18
CA ASP A 669 15.58 -14.01 47.19
C ASP A 669 16.72 -15.05 47.12
N GLY A 670 16.75 -15.99 48.06
CA GLY A 670 17.48 -17.27 47.96
C GLY A 670 18.98 -17.28 48.31
N GLY A 671 19.31 -17.86 49.47
CA GLY A 671 20.68 -18.26 49.84
C GLY A 671 20.76 -18.87 51.25
N HIS A 672 21.38 -20.04 51.40
CA HIS A 672 21.49 -20.78 52.67
C HIS A 672 22.27 -20.02 53.76
N HIS A 673 21.67 -19.81 54.95
CA HIS A 673 22.36 -19.90 56.25
C HIS A 673 21.36 -20.16 57.41
N HIS A 674 21.83 -20.89 58.43
CA HIS A 674 21.10 -21.27 59.64
C HIS A 674 21.08 -20.13 60.67
N GLY A 675 19.89 -19.77 61.17
CA GLY A 675 19.67 -18.93 62.36
C GLY A 675 18.42 -18.05 62.25
N ASP A 676 17.38 -18.34 63.03
CA ASP A 676 16.10 -17.60 63.21
C ASP A 676 15.29 -17.20 61.95
N ARG A 677 14.43 -18.12 61.50
CA ARG A 677 13.44 -17.92 60.43
C ARG A 677 12.26 -17.03 60.88
N VAL A 678 12.44 -15.72 60.84
CA VAL A 678 11.34 -14.75 61.05
C VAL A 678 11.13 -13.78 59.87
N GLY A 679 11.99 -13.77 58.83
CA GLY A 679 12.03 -12.68 57.84
C GLY A 679 11.69 -12.94 56.36
N SER A 680 11.31 -14.15 55.93
CA SER A 680 10.97 -14.38 54.50
C SER A 680 9.53 -13.96 54.17
N ILE A 681 9.28 -13.44 52.95
CA ILE A 681 7.94 -13.01 52.51
C ILE A 681 6.94 -14.17 52.57
N GLU A 682 7.39 -15.39 52.28
CA GLU A 682 6.57 -16.61 52.38
C GLU A 682 6.15 -16.91 53.82
N CYS A 683 6.96 -16.53 54.81
CA CYS A 683 6.55 -16.61 56.21
C CYS A 683 5.54 -15.51 56.59
N ILE A 684 5.57 -14.34 55.96
CA ILE A 684 4.66 -13.21 56.25
C ILE A 684 3.29 -13.43 55.59
N LEU A 685 3.28 -13.93 54.35
CA LEU A 685 2.08 -14.19 53.57
C LEU A 685 1.48 -15.57 53.89
N GLN A 686 1.06 -15.77 55.14
CA GLN A 686 0.27 -16.95 55.52
C GLN A 686 -1.22 -16.69 55.29
N PRO A 687 -1.96 -17.57 54.58
CA PRO A 687 -3.40 -17.43 54.47
C PRO A 687 -4.05 -17.42 55.85
N CYS A 688 -4.80 -16.37 56.17
CA CYS A 688 -5.45 -16.20 57.47
C CYS A 688 -6.98 -16.18 57.37
N ALA A 689 -7.52 -15.87 56.20
CA ALA A 689 -8.95 -15.97 55.92
C ALA A 689 -9.18 -16.23 54.43
N GLU A 690 -10.17 -17.05 54.11
CA GLU A 690 -10.66 -17.28 52.75
C GLU A 690 -12.18 -17.16 52.78
N PHE A 691 -12.73 -16.40 51.84
CA PHE A 691 -14.17 -16.29 51.69
C PHE A 691 -14.54 -15.89 50.27
N VAL A 692 -15.74 -16.30 49.88
CA VAL A 692 -16.37 -15.92 48.63
C VAL A 692 -17.31 -14.75 48.89
N THR A 693 -17.24 -13.72 48.05
CA THR A 693 -18.16 -12.59 48.07
C THR A 693 -18.96 -12.57 46.77
N GLU A 694 -20.29 -12.54 46.89
CA GLU A 694 -21.19 -12.25 45.78
C GLU A 694 -21.58 -10.76 45.84
N ARG A 695 -21.17 -10.00 44.82
CA ARG A 695 -21.57 -8.62 44.59
C ARG A 695 -22.78 -8.58 43.67
N GLU A 696 -23.85 -7.94 44.08
CA GLU A 696 -24.94 -7.54 43.19
C GLU A 696 -24.92 -6.03 43.00
N SER A 697 -25.10 -5.58 41.75
CA SER A 697 -24.97 -4.17 41.39
C SER A 697 -26.22 -3.65 40.69
N TRP A 698 -26.59 -2.41 41.01
CA TRP A 698 -27.71 -1.69 40.40
C TRP A 698 -27.33 -0.25 40.08
N MET A 699 -27.90 0.29 39.00
CA MET A 699 -27.95 1.73 38.74
C MET A 699 -29.35 2.22 39.11
N ILE A 700 -29.42 3.12 40.09
CA ILE A 700 -30.65 3.63 40.68
C ILE A 700 -30.83 5.11 40.33
N ASP A 701 -32.04 5.48 39.90
CA ASP A 701 -32.42 6.82 39.47
C ASP A 701 -31.48 7.39 38.36
N GLY A 702 -30.84 6.50 37.60
CA GLY A 702 -29.88 6.82 36.54
C GLY A 702 -28.61 7.53 37.01
N THR A 703 -28.37 7.59 38.33
CA THR A 703 -27.38 8.48 38.93
C THR A 703 -26.52 7.77 39.98
N PHE A 704 -27.12 6.94 40.84
CA PHE A 704 -26.44 6.31 41.96
C PHE A 704 -26.19 4.83 41.66
N LYS A 705 -24.93 4.42 41.70
CA LYS A 705 -24.59 3.00 41.65
C LYS A 705 -24.70 2.42 43.05
N VAL A 706 -25.40 1.30 43.20
CA VAL A 706 -25.58 0.61 44.48
C VAL A 706 -25.03 -0.79 44.32
N ASP A 707 -24.04 -1.13 45.12
CA ASP A 707 -23.46 -2.47 45.18
C ASP A 707 -23.81 -3.10 46.54
N VAL A 708 -24.13 -4.39 46.54
CA VAL A 708 -24.31 -5.20 47.75
C VAL A 708 -23.41 -6.41 47.68
N ASP A 709 -22.44 -6.45 48.58
CA ASP A 709 -21.52 -7.55 48.79
C ASP A 709 -22.07 -8.48 49.86
N THR A 710 -22.31 -9.74 49.54
CA THR A 710 -22.66 -10.79 50.49
C THR A 710 -21.59 -11.85 50.53
N THR A 711 -20.96 -11.99 51.70
CA THR A 711 -19.95 -13.01 51.95
C THR A 711 -20.58 -14.35 52.29
N ASP A 712 -19.90 -15.44 51.96
CA ASP A 712 -20.33 -16.82 52.24
C ASP A 712 -20.50 -17.14 53.75
N PHE A 713 -19.82 -16.39 54.63
CA PHE A 713 -20.02 -16.45 56.08
C PHE A 713 -21.18 -15.58 56.60
N GLY A 714 -22.00 -15.05 55.69
CA GLY A 714 -23.31 -14.45 56.01
C GLY A 714 -23.28 -12.97 56.37
N HIS A 715 -22.18 -12.25 56.09
CA HIS A 715 -22.10 -10.82 56.28
C HIS A 715 -22.38 -10.07 54.96
N SER A 716 -23.37 -9.16 54.98
CA SER A 716 -23.76 -8.36 53.81
C SER A 716 -23.52 -6.86 54.05
N VAL A 717 -22.76 -6.21 53.16
CA VAL A 717 -22.51 -4.76 53.18
C VAL A 717 -22.92 -4.17 51.85
N GLY A 718 -23.65 -3.05 51.89
CA GLY A 718 -23.96 -2.29 50.69
C GLY A 718 -23.12 -1.02 50.61
N GLU A 719 -22.90 -0.52 49.40
CA GLU A 719 -22.30 0.78 49.14
C GLU A 719 -23.11 1.53 48.08
N VAL A 720 -23.33 2.83 48.32
CA VAL A 720 -23.91 3.75 47.34
C VAL A 720 -22.80 4.67 46.84
N GLU A 721 -22.61 4.68 45.53
CA GLU A 721 -21.57 5.40 44.82
C GLU A 721 -22.19 6.49 43.95
N LEU A 722 -21.59 7.68 43.99
CA LEU A 722 -21.84 8.75 43.03
C LEU A 722 -20.52 9.12 42.36
N THR A 723 -20.57 9.29 41.04
CA THR A 723 -19.39 9.60 40.23
C THR A 723 -19.56 10.94 39.51
N ALA A 724 -18.54 11.78 39.55
CA ALA A 724 -18.46 13.02 38.78
C ALA A 724 -17.15 13.12 37.99
N THR A 725 -17.19 13.87 36.89
CA THR A 725 -16.06 14.06 35.97
C THR A 725 -15.59 15.52 36.04
N LEU A 726 -14.36 15.76 36.52
CA LEU A 726 -13.77 17.11 36.65
C LEU A 726 -12.92 17.45 35.42
N GLY A 727 -13.32 18.44 34.60
CA GLY A 727 -12.53 18.95 33.47
C GLY A 727 -11.52 20.03 33.87
N LYS A 728 -10.34 20.10 33.23
CA LYS A 728 -9.33 21.14 33.53
C LYS A 728 -9.53 22.41 32.70
N ASN A 729 -9.73 23.56 33.37
CA ASN A 729 -9.49 24.89 32.80
C ASN A 729 -8.00 25.25 32.96
N THR A 730 -7.35 25.69 31.89
CA THR A 730 -5.91 25.95 31.83
C THR A 730 -5.51 27.30 32.39
N ASN A 731 -5.74 27.55 33.69
CA ASN A 731 -5.08 28.62 34.45
C ASN A 731 -4.97 28.19 35.92
N GLY A 732 -3.74 28.06 36.42
CA GLY A 732 -3.43 27.46 37.72
C GLY A 732 -3.78 28.31 38.94
N GLY A 733 -5.07 28.40 39.29
CA GLY A 733 -5.55 28.90 40.58
C GLY A 733 -6.69 28.03 41.12
N ASP A 734 -6.62 27.68 42.42
CA ASP A 734 -7.68 27.11 43.29
C ASP A 734 -8.40 25.79 42.93
N GLN A 735 -7.75 24.85 42.25
CA GLN A 735 -8.34 23.51 42.00
C GLN A 735 -8.62 22.66 43.27
N VAL A 736 -7.96 22.92 44.40
CA VAL A 736 -8.16 22.12 45.64
C VAL A 736 -9.48 22.50 46.33
N GLY A 737 -9.92 23.76 46.23
CA GLY A 737 -11.17 24.23 46.84
C GLY A 737 -12.42 23.71 46.13
N GLU A 738 -12.43 23.74 44.79
CA GLU A 738 -13.56 23.27 43.97
C GLU A 738 -13.78 21.75 44.10
N GLU A 739 -12.70 20.97 44.22
CA GLU A 739 -12.73 19.53 44.41
C GLU A 739 -13.33 19.14 45.77
N GLU A 740 -12.96 19.86 46.83
CA GLU A 740 -13.49 19.65 48.17
C GLU A 740 -14.96 20.06 48.29
N GLU A 741 -15.37 21.14 47.61
CA GLU A 741 -16.77 21.58 47.54
C GLU A 741 -17.63 20.56 46.76
N LEU A 742 -17.16 20.06 45.62
CA LEU A 742 -17.85 19.03 44.85
C LEU A 742 -17.96 17.72 45.63
N ARG A 743 -16.90 17.30 46.32
CA ARG A 743 -16.90 16.12 47.21
C ARG A 743 -17.96 16.26 48.31
N HIS A 744 -18.06 17.44 48.93
CA HIS A 744 -19.05 17.70 49.97
C HIS A 744 -20.48 17.65 49.40
N LYS A 745 -20.71 18.23 48.22
CA LYS A 745 -22.01 18.17 47.55
C LYS A 745 -22.41 16.73 47.19
N MET A 746 -21.51 15.95 46.61
CA MET A 746 -21.78 14.55 46.27
C MET A 746 -22.11 13.70 47.51
N ASP A 747 -21.45 13.93 48.65
CA ASP A 747 -21.83 13.29 49.91
C ASP A 747 -23.24 13.70 50.38
N GLN A 748 -23.59 14.98 50.26
CA GLN A 748 -24.94 15.46 50.57
C GLN A 748 -25.99 14.82 49.67
N ASP A 749 -25.70 14.67 48.37
CA ASP A 749 -26.58 14.06 47.39
C ASP A 749 -26.80 12.56 47.68
N ILE A 750 -25.74 11.81 48.00
CA ILE A 750 -25.86 10.40 48.45
C ILE A 750 -26.71 10.31 49.72
N ASN A 751 -26.51 11.22 50.68
CA ASN A 751 -27.30 11.22 51.91
C ASN A 751 -28.77 11.51 51.69
N ALA A 752 -29.09 12.50 50.87
CA ALA A 752 -30.47 12.83 50.51
C ALA A 752 -31.14 11.67 49.76
N PHE A 753 -30.39 11.01 48.85
CA PHE A 753 -30.86 9.81 48.15
C PHE A 753 -31.14 8.67 49.11
N MET A 754 -30.20 8.31 49.98
CA MET A 754 -30.38 7.23 50.96
C MET A 754 -31.58 7.51 51.90
N GLN A 755 -31.74 8.75 52.35
CA GLN A 755 -32.88 9.17 53.19
C GLN A 755 -34.23 9.09 52.47
N SER A 756 -34.24 9.23 51.13
CA SER A 756 -35.46 9.13 50.33
C SER A 756 -35.97 7.68 50.22
N TYR A 757 -35.11 6.69 50.44
CA TYR A 757 -35.43 5.27 50.36
C TYR A 757 -35.04 4.51 51.65
N PRO A 758 -35.62 4.84 52.81
CA PRO A 758 -35.19 4.32 54.11
C PRO A 758 -35.37 2.79 54.28
N GLN A 759 -36.19 2.16 53.43
CA GLN A 759 -36.32 0.70 53.40
C GLN A 759 -35.15 0.02 52.66
N ALA A 760 -34.60 0.66 51.63
CA ALA A 760 -33.39 0.22 50.95
C ALA A 760 -32.12 0.58 51.77
N PHE A 761 -32.16 1.72 52.47
CA PHE A 761 -31.02 2.27 53.20
C PHE A 761 -31.42 2.60 54.65
N PRO A 762 -31.51 1.60 55.54
CA PRO A 762 -31.95 1.80 56.91
C PRO A 762 -31.03 2.75 57.69
N ALA A 763 -31.63 3.65 58.47
CA ALA A 763 -30.89 4.59 59.30
C ALA A 763 -30.13 3.87 60.43
N GLY A 764 -28.81 4.05 60.50
CA GLY A 764 -27.92 3.44 61.49
C GLY A 764 -26.51 4.02 61.41
N ARG A 765 -25.65 3.75 62.41
CA ARG A 765 -24.25 4.23 62.39
C ARG A 765 -23.58 3.78 61.09
N PRO A 766 -23.02 4.71 60.28
CA PRO A 766 -22.33 4.33 59.05
C PRO A 766 -21.16 3.39 59.37
N LEU A 767 -20.97 2.37 58.53
CA LEU A 767 -19.87 1.39 58.65
C LEU A 767 -18.53 1.93 58.13
N GLY A 768 -18.43 3.23 57.85
CA GLY A 768 -17.18 3.91 57.59
C GLY A 768 -17.34 5.35 57.11
N LYS A 769 -16.21 6.06 56.96
CA LYS A 769 -16.16 7.44 56.47
C LYS A 769 -16.29 7.48 54.94
N LEU A 770 -16.70 8.64 54.44
CA LEU A 770 -16.61 9.06 53.04
C LEU A 770 -15.25 8.70 52.44
N SER A 771 -15.22 7.78 51.49
CA SER A 771 -14.03 7.54 50.67
C SER A 771 -14.19 8.36 49.39
N ALA A 772 -13.19 9.18 49.07
CA ALA A 772 -13.10 9.81 47.77
C ALA A 772 -11.91 9.20 47.02
N TYR A 773 -12.19 8.54 45.91
CA TYR A 773 -11.15 7.94 45.07
C TYR A 773 -10.93 8.81 43.83
N PHE A 774 -9.66 9.07 43.55
CA PHE A 774 -9.23 9.64 42.28
C PHE A 774 -8.75 8.52 41.40
N ASP A 775 -9.63 8.05 40.54
CA ASP A 775 -9.21 7.05 39.58
C ASP A 775 -8.35 7.75 38.51
N LYS A 776 -7.03 7.47 38.51
CA LYS A 776 -6.25 7.62 37.28
C LYS A 776 -6.75 6.48 36.40
N LEU A 777 -7.84 6.72 35.66
CA LEU A 777 -8.47 5.70 34.80
C LEU A 777 -7.37 4.84 34.17
N GLY A 778 -7.28 3.63 34.74
CA GLY A 778 -6.17 2.75 34.60
C GLY A 778 -6.00 2.31 33.16
N ARG A 779 -4.75 2.08 32.81
CA ARG A 779 -4.33 1.29 31.66
C ARG A 779 -5.14 -0.02 31.65
N GLY A 780 -6.07 -0.15 30.73
CA GLY A 780 -6.73 -1.41 30.43
C GLY A 780 -5.84 -2.22 29.50
N THR A 781 -5.19 -3.24 30.09
CA THR A 781 -4.48 -4.40 29.49
C THR A 781 -3.48 -4.15 28.37
#